data_AF-A0A220MFP4-F1
#
_entry.id   AF-A0A220MFP4-F1
#
_cell.length_a   1.000
_cell.length_b   1.000
_cell.length_c   1.000
_cell.angle_alpha   90.00
_cell.angle_beta   90.00
_cell.angle_gamma   90.00
#
_symmetry.space_group_name_H-M   'P 1'
#
loop_
_entity.id
_entity.type
_entity.pdbx_description
1 polymer ?
#
loop_
_entity_poly.entity_id
_entity_poly.type
_entity_poly.pdbx_seq_one_letter_code
_entity_poly.pdbx_strand_id
1 'polypeptide(L)'
;MSTSTNTFNAGGNTLGITTMAVNPASFQAAPQMVQDRMTYHKAVLESFGITSLTSLGSLKIRGTVVPQSGLTKPSPTLVSGNTMIQSAYRIDSAKPTRTLQMLSGKAELLQAIPFPKKMTATLAVPSPASALNISVDTAYWAASEIYIEDGTNVILKYPQRYLIIIAEKLTVGQNVTFTWERPYRYVPAKRQKPATPPDAPMSSTLSGIPGTPGTSGLPGDRGFDGAAAPELELWVLDMAGRPHFDLKGQDGTQGGPGQDGGDGGRGGKGKPAELDWAGFCKAGAGAGGNGGRGGAAGYGGTGGNGGAGGRLTLYAPQTIIENYSKGFAITIEGGGPGAGGIPGNPGAGGPGGAVGDSKNAKFGTACGPGPRTAGQPGAQGSFADAGRVGYAGGRLSDPVSFRAIDADEFRRKLLEPSISHVSPLYAIAGDTVTLEGSRYTKTDVVLIDGTETKTQVVSDTMLHFVLPFVTGGSRTLQVRQSDMTLSSKASIYVKPRVISAQQENQVKTRVRPGQKVIVNGSGFSEGTLVLVNNQEMPDVRMVSSTQMEFTLIRPAEVESNPAGEQVTLKVRLSDGTPSNEIPLTLETFHMIVMGDSVSWGQGLQEHEKFYSIVGAAVQAREGNIKQYTQVLAHSGAIIGEGKHDVVAPVDGEVPKSFPTILQQCAFFKGEAELVDLILLDGGMNDVDVRTVLNPFHPADLGKLHYDYFYGSMKQLLVEVTNKFTQAKVIVTGYYPPVSEKSDMTAVEALLIGVGAIVGGVGGGAAGGILGLAELEKVYKRCAQLEAESKVYLRKAIDERNAELGQQRIFFADPNFGPENAALTDDPYVFGINLDLTPQDLIAAERLVSCTEAGCTGLDFEICKRASIGHPNQKGAQAYANAILPLL
;
A
#
# COMPACT_ATOMS: atom_id res chain seq x y z
N MET A 1 19.91 44.59 -29.68
CA MET A 1 19.42 44.55 -31.07
C MET A 1 20.61 44.64 -32.02
N SER A 2 20.90 43.57 -32.74
CA SER A 2 21.74 43.57 -33.94
C SER A 2 21.33 42.33 -34.74
N THR A 3 20.72 42.56 -35.90
CA THR A 3 20.25 41.53 -36.83
C THR A 3 21.43 40.96 -37.61
N SER A 4 21.72 39.66 -37.44
CA SER A 4 22.60 38.91 -38.35
C SER A 4 21.81 37.79 -39.02
N THR A 5 21.62 37.94 -40.33
CA THR A 5 21.16 36.91 -41.26
C THR A 5 22.20 35.79 -41.33
N ASN A 6 21.89 34.61 -40.81
CA ASN A 6 22.74 33.42 -40.90
C ASN A 6 22.39 32.61 -42.16
N THR A 7 23.25 32.68 -43.16
CA THR A 7 23.37 31.67 -44.22
C THR A 7 23.96 30.39 -43.61
N PHE A 8 23.22 29.27 -43.68
CA PHE A 8 23.66 27.94 -43.26
C PHE A 8 24.79 27.44 -44.19
N ASN A 9 26.02 27.37 -43.67
CA ASN A 9 27.10 26.62 -44.30
C ASN A 9 27.14 25.21 -43.70
N ALA A 10 26.78 24.21 -44.49
CA ALA A 10 27.13 22.83 -44.23
C ALA A 10 28.66 22.69 -44.39
N GLY A 11 29.39 22.41 -43.31
CA GLY A 11 30.81 21.98 -43.39
C GLY A 11 31.89 22.94 -42.87
N GLY A 12 31.62 23.79 -41.85
CA GLY A 12 32.67 24.62 -41.24
C GLY A 12 33.41 23.94 -40.08
N ASN A 13 34.61 23.38 -40.31
CA ASN A 13 35.50 22.76 -39.31
C ASN A 13 36.17 23.75 -38.31
N THR A 14 35.59 24.94 -38.11
CA THR A 14 36.20 26.04 -37.35
C THR A 14 35.17 26.70 -36.44
N LEU A 15 35.44 26.71 -35.14
CA LEU A 15 34.64 27.45 -34.15
C LEU A 15 35.30 28.81 -33.85
N GLY A 16 34.49 29.87 -33.81
CA GLY A 16 34.94 31.20 -33.40
C GLY A 16 35.21 31.26 -31.89
N ILE A 17 36.31 31.91 -31.50
CA ILE A 17 36.65 32.15 -30.09
C ILE A 17 36.24 33.57 -29.73
N THR A 18 35.50 33.74 -28.64
CA THR A 18 35.19 35.07 -28.12
C THR A 18 36.15 35.40 -26.99
N THR A 19 36.75 36.59 -27.03
CA THR A 19 37.51 37.12 -25.89
C THR A 19 36.53 37.79 -24.94
N MET A 20 36.45 37.30 -23.71
CA MET A 20 35.56 37.87 -22.69
C MET A 20 36.37 38.68 -21.69
N ALA A 21 35.95 39.93 -21.47
CA ALA A 21 36.29 40.71 -20.29
C ALA A 21 35.04 40.78 -19.41
N VAL A 22 35.17 40.47 -18.12
CA VAL A 22 34.00 40.43 -17.21
C VAL A 22 34.21 41.46 -16.10
N ASN A 23 33.17 42.24 -15.81
CA ASN A 23 33.25 43.28 -14.77
C ASN A 23 33.36 42.60 -13.39
N PRO A 24 34.44 42.84 -12.60
CA PRO A 24 34.61 42.25 -11.28
C PRO A 24 33.47 42.59 -10.29
N ALA A 25 32.79 43.73 -10.49
CA ALA A 25 31.78 44.23 -9.57
C ALA A 25 30.44 43.45 -9.58
N SER A 26 30.19 42.58 -10.56
CA SER A 26 28.96 41.77 -10.66
C SER A 26 29.01 40.44 -9.91
N PHE A 27 30.08 40.18 -9.15
CA PHE A 27 30.38 38.88 -8.58
C PHE A 27 30.31 38.87 -7.06
N GLN A 28 29.10 38.75 -6.51
CA GLN A 28 28.92 38.40 -5.10
C GLN A 28 28.03 37.17 -5.03
N ALA A 29 28.58 36.02 -4.68
CA ALA A 29 27.76 34.97 -4.07
C ALA A 29 27.63 35.31 -2.59
N ALA A 30 26.51 34.94 -1.97
CA ALA A 30 26.40 34.96 -0.53
C ALA A 30 27.56 34.13 0.08
N PRO A 31 28.30 34.65 1.08
CA PRO A 31 29.40 33.93 1.73
C PRO A 31 29.03 32.48 2.10
N GLN A 32 27.78 32.26 2.49
CA GLN A 32 27.25 30.94 2.84
C GLN A 32 27.38 29.90 1.71
N MET A 33 27.10 30.26 0.45
CA MET A 33 27.14 29.31 -0.67
C MET A 33 28.58 28.86 -0.97
N VAL A 34 29.55 29.76 -0.80
CA VAL A 34 30.98 29.46 -0.92
C VAL A 34 31.41 28.52 0.20
N GLN A 35 30.96 28.77 1.43
CA GLN A 35 31.25 27.92 2.58
C GLN A 35 30.68 26.51 2.42
N ASP A 36 29.42 26.38 2.03
CA ASP A 36 28.77 25.07 1.84
C ASP A 36 29.48 24.26 0.74
N ARG A 37 29.87 24.92 -0.37
CA ARG A 37 30.63 24.29 -1.46
C ARG A 37 32.03 23.89 -1.04
N MET A 38 32.70 24.67 -0.19
CA MET A 38 33.99 24.33 0.39
C MET A 38 33.91 23.14 1.35
N THR A 39 32.90 23.10 2.23
CA THR A 39 32.65 21.95 3.11
C THR A 39 32.46 20.65 2.32
N TYR A 40 31.78 20.73 1.16
CA TYR A 40 31.65 19.60 0.24
C TYR A 40 33.00 19.13 -0.30
N HIS A 41 33.82 20.04 -0.86
CA HIS A 41 35.13 19.65 -1.40
C HIS A 41 36.08 19.11 -0.33
N LYS A 42 36.03 19.65 0.89
CA LYS A 42 36.77 19.11 2.04
C LYS A 42 36.43 17.65 2.29
N ALA A 43 35.14 17.31 2.41
CA ALA A 43 34.71 15.94 2.67
C ALA A 43 35.21 14.99 1.55
N VAL A 44 35.23 15.46 0.30
CA VAL A 44 35.79 14.68 -0.81
C VAL A 44 37.30 14.45 -0.64
N LEU A 45 38.08 15.50 -0.38
CA LEU A 45 39.53 15.38 -0.18
C LEU A 45 39.88 14.46 1.01
N GLU A 46 39.19 14.60 2.13
CA GLU A 46 39.42 13.78 3.33
C GLU A 46 39.10 12.30 3.10
N SER A 47 38.13 11.97 2.24
CA SER A 47 37.86 10.59 1.84
C SER A 47 39.03 9.92 1.11
N PHE A 48 39.92 10.72 0.50
CA PHE A 48 41.17 10.27 -0.11
C PHE A 48 42.37 10.39 0.85
N GLY A 49 42.15 10.70 2.13
CA GLY A 49 43.19 10.92 3.13
C GLY A 49 43.91 12.27 2.98
N ILE A 50 43.36 13.21 2.22
CA ILE A 50 43.94 14.54 2.04
C ILE A 50 43.36 15.49 3.08
N THR A 51 44.19 15.87 4.04
CA THR A 51 43.80 16.71 5.17
C THR A 51 44.46 18.10 5.12
N SER A 52 45.34 18.33 4.14
CA SER A 52 45.94 19.62 3.79
C SER A 52 46.41 19.57 2.33
N LEU A 53 46.30 20.69 1.60
CA LEU A 53 46.86 20.78 0.24
C LEU A 53 48.37 20.93 0.26
N THR A 54 48.91 21.66 1.24
CA THR A 54 50.34 22.02 1.31
C THR A 54 51.25 20.79 1.33
N SER A 55 50.77 19.65 1.84
CA SER A 55 51.51 18.39 1.90
C SER A 55 51.51 17.58 0.59
N LEU A 56 50.76 17.98 -0.44
CA LEU A 56 50.60 17.19 -1.67
C LEU A 56 51.75 17.34 -2.67
N GLY A 57 52.46 18.46 -2.67
CA GLY A 57 53.55 18.75 -3.61
C GLY A 57 53.06 19.28 -4.96
N SER A 58 53.88 19.14 -6.00
CA SER A 58 53.63 19.74 -7.33
C SER A 58 53.13 18.73 -8.37
N LEU A 59 52.06 19.08 -9.08
CA LEU A 59 51.47 18.32 -10.19
C LEU A 59 51.80 19.00 -11.52
N LYS A 60 52.55 18.31 -12.39
CA LYS A 60 52.93 18.83 -13.72
C LYS A 60 52.15 18.11 -14.83
N ILE A 61 51.40 18.86 -15.62
CA ILE A 61 50.54 18.36 -16.71
C ILE A 61 51.10 18.84 -18.05
N ARG A 62 51.23 17.93 -19.03
CA ARG A 62 51.75 18.25 -20.37
C ARG A 62 51.11 17.39 -21.46
N GLY A 63 51.12 17.88 -22.69
CA GLY A 63 50.68 17.13 -23.87
C GLY A 63 49.16 17.12 -24.07
N THR A 64 48.63 16.06 -24.68
CA THR A 64 47.17 15.90 -24.87
C THR A 64 46.65 14.89 -23.86
N VAL A 65 45.92 15.35 -22.86
CA VAL A 65 45.57 14.57 -21.67
C VAL A 65 44.06 14.49 -21.43
N VAL A 66 43.62 13.41 -20.80
CA VAL A 66 42.22 13.16 -20.45
C VAL A 66 42.15 12.94 -18.93
N PRO A 67 41.49 13.85 -18.16
CA PRO A 67 41.18 13.61 -16.76
C PRO A 67 40.33 12.33 -16.60
N GLN A 68 40.51 11.63 -15.50
CA GLN A 68 39.72 10.45 -15.16
C GLN A 68 38.91 10.68 -13.88
N SER A 69 37.75 10.02 -13.79
CA SER A 69 36.91 10.07 -12.60
C SER A 69 37.66 9.63 -11.35
N GLY A 70 37.47 10.36 -10.26
CA GLY A 70 38.25 10.22 -9.03
C GLY A 70 39.29 11.31 -8.87
N LEU A 71 40.34 11.03 -8.11
CA LEU A 71 41.35 12.02 -7.70
C LEU A 71 42.70 11.80 -8.39
N THR A 72 43.13 12.77 -9.19
CA THR A 72 44.51 12.93 -9.65
C THR A 72 45.27 13.82 -8.66
N LYS A 73 46.41 13.33 -8.17
CA LYS A 73 47.33 14.04 -7.27
C LYS A 73 48.79 13.83 -7.72
N PRO A 74 49.77 14.60 -7.21
CA PRO A 74 51.18 14.38 -7.52
C PRO A 74 51.59 12.91 -7.34
N SER A 75 52.18 12.36 -8.41
CA SER A 75 52.58 10.95 -8.53
C SER A 75 53.80 10.84 -9.45
N PRO A 76 54.76 9.91 -9.19
CA PRO A 76 55.86 9.63 -10.12
C PRO A 76 55.38 9.13 -11.50
N THR A 77 54.21 8.50 -11.55
CA THR A 77 53.59 7.95 -12.78
C THR A 77 52.25 8.61 -13.02
N LEU A 78 52.22 9.69 -13.78
CA LEU A 78 50.99 10.48 -13.97
C LEU A 78 50.07 9.95 -15.08
N VAL A 79 50.58 9.09 -15.96
CA VAL A 79 49.84 8.52 -17.09
C VAL A 79 49.48 7.06 -16.79
N SER A 80 48.19 6.73 -16.86
CA SER A 80 47.67 5.38 -16.60
C SER A 80 47.42 4.58 -17.89
N GLY A 81 47.35 5.26 -19.03
CA GLY A 81 47.07 4.62 -20.32
C GLY A 81 46.86 5.65 -21.43
N ASN A 82 46.33 5.19 -22.55
CA ASN A 82 46.06 6.03 -23.72
C ASN A 82 44.65 5.80 -24.23
N THR A 83 44.05 6.82 -24.84
CA THR A 83 42.75 6.74 -25.51
C THR A 83 42.79 7.46 -26.85
N MET A 84 41.84 7.12 -27.73
CA MET A 84 41.64 7.84 -28.98
C MET A 84 40.59 8.92 -28.80
N ILE A 85 40.82 10.08 -29.41
CA ILE A 85 39.91 11.21 -29.50
C ILE A 85 39.56 11.46 -30.96
N GLN A 86 38.29 11.75 -31.24
CA GLN A 86 37.82 11.94 -32.62
C GLN A 86 37.26 13.34 -32.89
N SER A 87 36.86 14.07 -31.85
CA SER A 87 35.98 15.24 -31.98
C SER A 87 36.16 16.25 -30.83
N ALA A 88 37.43 16.50 -30.45
CA ALA A 88 37.81 17.61 -29.56
C ALA A 88 38.27 18.82 -30.39
N TYR A 89 38.56 19.95 -29.75
CA TYR A 89 39.05 21.15 -30.44
C TYR A 89 40.26 21.72 -29.73
N ARG A 90 41.17 22.31 -30.50
CA ARG A 90 42.33 23.04 -29.99
C ARG A 90 42.48 24.37 -30.69
N ILE A 91 43.23 25.29 -30.10
CA ILE A 91 43.61 26.54 -30.75
C ILE A 91 44.40 26.24 -32.02
N ASP A 92 44.05 26.93 -33.11
CA ASP A 92 44.89 27.01 -34.30
C ASP A 92 45.96 28.09 -34.08
N SER A 93 47.12 27.68 -33.57
CA SER A 93 48.26 28.55 -33.30
C SER A 93 48.96 29.07 -34.57
N ALA A 94 48.57 28.59 -35.76
CA ALA A 94 49.14 29.04 -37.03
C ALA A 94 48.45 30.28 -37.61
N LYS A 95 47.31 30.71 -37.03
CA LYS A 95 46.54 31.87 -37.52
C LYS A 95 46.61 33.06 -36.57
N PRO A 96 46.71 34.30 -37.09
CA PRO A 96 46.71 35.51 -36.27
C PRO A 96 45.35 35.75 -35.57
N THR A 97 44.25 35.29 -36.18
CA THR A 97 42.92 35.24 -35.56
C THR A 97 42.75 33.89 -34.87
N ARG A 98 42.57 33.88 -33.54
CA ARG A 98 42.44 32.64 -32.77
C ARG A 98 41.13 31.92 -33.12
N THR A 99 41.21 30.84 -33.89
CA THR A 99 40.10 29.93 -34.19
C THR A 99 40.36 28.56 -33.59
N LEU A 100 39.31 27.81 -33.26
CA LEU A 100 39.44 26.42 -32.85
C LEU A 100 39.42 25.51 -34.09
N GLN A 101 40.35 24.55 -34.15
CA GLN A 101 40.39 23.48 -35.15
C GLN A 101 40.12 22.13 -34.48
N MET A 102 39.51 21.21 -35.23
CA MET A 102 39.23 19.86 -34.75
C MET A 102 40.54 19.12 -34.42
N LEU A 103 40.55 18.46 -33.26
CA LEU A 103 41.63 17.63 -32.75
C LEU A 103 41.16 16.18 -32.68
N SER A 104 41.87 15.33 -33.41
CA SER A 104 41.72 13.87 -33.38
C SER A 104 43.09 13.21 -33.21
N GLY A 105 43.14 12.01 -32.65
CA GLY A 105 44.38 11.27 -32.45
C GLY A 105 44.45 10.59 -31.08
N LYS A 106 45.66 10.40 -30.58
CA LYS A 106 45.93 9.73 -29.31
C LYS A 106 46.04 10.75 -28.17
N ALA A 107 45.45 10.46 -27.02
CA ALA A 107 45.54 11.24 -25.79
C ALA A 107 45.94 10.35 -24.60
N GLU A 108 46.65 10.91 -23.63
CA GLU A 108 47.10 10.22 -22.41
C GLU A 108 46.03 10.29 -21.33
N LEU A 109 45.66 9.14 -20.74
CA LEU A 109 44.77 9.08 -19.60
C LEU A 109 45.56 9.42 -18.33
N LEU A 110 45.11 10.41 -17.57
CA LEU A 110 45.73 10.71 -16.28
C LEU A 110 45.40 9.63 -15.26
N GLN A 111 46.35 9.32 -14.38
CA GLN A 111 46.10 8.44 -13.25
C GLN A 111 45.12 9.12 -12.27
N ALA A 112 44.08 8.39 -11.85
CA ALA A 112 43.15 8.84 -10.83
C ALA A 112 42.89 7.73 -9.81
N ILE A 113 42.83 8.09 -8.53
CA ILE A 113 42.40 7.22 -7.44
C ILE A 113 40.86 7.20 -7.50
N PRO A 114 40.23 6.02 -7.67
CA PRO A 114 38.78 5.94 -7.75
C PRO A 114 38.13 6.35 -6.41
N PHE A 115 36.94 6.95 -6.47
CA PHE A 115 36.18 7.28 -5.25
C PHE A 115 35.99 6.03 -4.36
N PRO A 116 36.14 6.14 -3.03
CA PRO A 116 35.91 5.03 -2.12
C PRO A 116 34.50 4.44 -2.29
N LYS A 117 34.36 3.11 -2.36
CA LYS A 117 33.05 2.42 -2.52
C LYS A 117 32.00 2.76 -1.44
N LYS A 118 32.42 3.36 -0.31
CA LYS A 118 31.57 3.74 0.83
C LYS A 118 31.01 5.18 0.76
N MET A 119 31.28 5.95 -0.30
CA MET A 119 30.87 7.36 -0.40
C MET A 119 29.38 7.61 -0.68
N THR A 120 28.53 6.57 -0.71
CA THR A 120 27.07 6.70 -0.56
C THR A 120 26.73 7.06 0.89
N ALA A 121 27.06 8.28 1.29
CA ALA A 121 26.64 8.86 2.57
C ALA A 121 26.11 10.28 2.30
N THR A 122 24.80 10.42 2.40
CA THR A 122 24.07 11.68 2.35
C THR A 122 24.53 12.62 3.48
N LEU A 123 25.28 13.69 3.16
CA LEU A 123 25.29 14.87 4.02
C LEU A 123 23.92 15.54 3.85
N ALA A 124 23.12 15.57 4.91
CA ALA A 124 21.82 16.23 4.92
C ALA A 124 22.02 17.75 4.89
N VAL A 125 21.80 18.36 3.73
CA VAL A 125 21.47 19.79 3.61
C VAL A 125 19.95 19.90 3.63
N PRO A 126 19.35 20.88 4.34
CA PRO A 126 17.91 21.09 4.34
C PRO A 126 17.45 21.69 3.00
N SER A 127 17.34 20.87 1.97
CA SER A 127 16.62 21.15 0.71
C SER A 127 16.54 19.87 -0.13
N PRO A 128 15.43 19.58 -0.85
CA PRO A 128 15.31 18.38 -1.70
C PRO A 128 16.24 18.35 -2.92
N ALA A 129 17.25 19.23 -3.00
CA ALA A 129 18.29 19.20 -4.00
C ALA A 129 19.66 19.12 -3.32
N SER A 130 20.12 17.88 -3.06
CA SER A 130 21.54 17.44 -3.08
C SER A 130 21.77 16.31 -2.06
N ALA A 131 21.35 15.09 -2.39
CA ALA A 131 22.08 13.93 -1.90
C ALA A 131 23.52 14.02 -2.45
N LEU A 132 24.54 13.61 -1.68
CA LEU A 132 25.90 13.41 -2.20
C LEU A 132 25.93 12.22 -3.17
N ASN A 133 25.42 12.46 -4.37
CA ASN A 133 25.71 11.64 -5.52
C ASN A 133 26.92 12.29 -6.19
N ILE A 134 28.13 11.90 -5.75
CA ILE A 134 29.32 12.14 -6.56
C ILE A 134 29.11 11.34 -7.83
N SER A 135 28.81 12.04 -8.91
CA SER A 135 28.58 11.42 -10.19
C SER A 135 29.91 10.83 -10.70
N VAL A 136 29.84 9.61 -11.23
CA VAL A 136 31.01 8.87 -11.77
C VAL A 136 31.69 9.57 -12.95
N ASP A 137 31.20 10.74 -13.37
CA ASP A 137 31.70 11.63 -14.41
C ASP A 137 32.46 12.86 -13.85
N THR A 138 32.92 12.81 -12.60
CA THR A 138 33.61 13.91 -11.89
C THR A 138 35.09 13.61 -11.62
N ALA A 139 35.98 14.48 -12.08
CA ALA A 139 37.43 14.36 -11.94
C ALA A 139 37.93 15.48 -11.02
N TYR A 140 38.78 15.11 -10.06
CA TYR A 140 39.44 16.03 -9.14
C TYR A 140 40.93 16.08 -9.43
N TRP A 141 41.48 17.28 -9.54
CA TRP A 141 42.92 17.52 -9.45
C TRP A 141 43.22 18.25 -8.15
N ALA A 142 44.07 17.67 -7.29
CA ALA A 142 44.48 18.30 -6.04
C ALA A 142 46.01 18.28 -5.86
N ALA A 143 46.61 19.44 -5.58
CA ALA A 143 48.05 19.58 -5.33
C ALA A 143 48.35 20.87 -4.54
N SER A 144 49.55 21.02 -3.99
CA SER A 144 50.01 22.33 -3.50
C SER A 144 50.18 23.29 -4.68
N GLU A 145 50.85 22.83 -5.74
CA GLU A 145 51.05 23.59 -6.98
C GLU A 145 50.67 22.74 -8.20
N ILE A 146 49.95 23.32 -9.16
CA ILE A 146 49.65 22.70 -10.46
C ILE A 146 50.31 23.54 -11.55
N TYR A 147 51.13 22.90 -12.38
CA TYR A 147 51.77 23.50 -13.55
C TYR A 147 51.28 22.82 -14.83
N ILE A 148 50.73 23.60 -15.75
CA ILE A 148 50.27 23.11 -17.06
C ILE A 148 51.19 23.67 -18.14
N GLU A 149 51.92 22.80 -18.84
CA GLU A 149 52.92 23.17 -19.84
C GLU A 149 52.31 23.77 -21.12
N ASP A 150 53.14 24.49 -21.87
CA ASP A 150 52.78 25.10 -23.15
C ASP A 150 52.19 24.06 -24.13
N GLY A 151 51.15 24.46 -24.87
CA GLY A 151 50.50 23.64 -25.90
C GLY A 151 49.68 22.46 -25.38
N THR A 152 49.47 22.37 -24.06
CA THR A 152 48.70 21.27 -23.44
C THR A 152 47.21 21.35 -23.81
N ASN A 153 46.62 20.21 -24.16
CA ASN A 153 45.19 20.07 -24.42
C ASN A 153 44.57 19.16 -23.35
N VAL A 154 43.71 19.70 -22.50
CA VAL A 154 42.96 18.96 -21.47
C VAL A 154 41.59 18.64 -22.04
N ILE A 155 41.30 17.35 -22.25
CA ILE A 155 40.10 16.88 -22.96
C ILE A 155 39.20 16.13 -21.98
N LEU A 156 38.04 16.70 -21.67
CA LEU A 156 36.98 16.02 -20.94
C LEU A 156 36.28 15.04 -21.91
N LYS A 157 36.68 13.77 -21.83
CA LYS A 157 36.14 12.70 -22.68
C LYS A 157 34.82 12.18 -22.14
N TYR A 158 33.77 12.16 -22.97
CA TYR A 158 32.46 11.62 -22.60
C TYR A 158 32.60 10.21 -21.97
N PRO A 159 31.92 9.90 -20.84
CA PRO A 159 30.86 10.68 -20.19
C PRO A 159 31.33 11.74 -19.19
N GLN A 160 32.64 11.98 -19.04
CA GLN A 160 33.19 12.95 -18.08
C GLN A 160 32.58 14.35 -18.26
N ARG A 161 31.91 14.85 -17.22
CA ARG A 161 31.15 16.11 -17.27
C ARG A 161 31.73 17.19 -16.36
N TYR A 162 32.43 16.81 -15.30
CA TYR A 162 32.97 17.75 -14.34
C TYR A 162 34.49 17.59 -14.18
N LEU A 163 35.19 18.71 -14.19
CA LEU A 163 36.59 18.80 -13.75
C LEU A 163 36.69 19.86 -12.66
N ILE A 164 37.10 19.43 -11.46
CA ILE A 164 37.33 20.28 -10.31
C ILE A 164 38.82 20.32 -10.02
N ILE A 165 39.39 21.52 -9.98
CA ILE A 165 40.81 21.76 -9.73
C ILE A 165 40.94 22.48 -8.40
N ILE A 166 41.67 21.93 -7.45
CA ILE A 166 41.91 22.50 -6.12
C ILE A 166 43.42 22.59 -5.88
N ALA A 167 43.97 23.79 -5.80
CA ALA A 167 45.40 23.98 -5.56
C ALA A 167 45.70 25.26 -4.77
N GLU A 168 46.85 25.35 -4.12
CA GLU A 168 47.29 26.66 -3.60
C GLU A 168 47.74 27.55 -4.76
N LYS A 169 48.45 26.99 -5.75
CA LYS A 169 48.91 27.74 -6.93
C LYS A 169 48.63 27.00 -8.24
N LEU A 170 48.06 27.70 -9.22
CA LEU A 170 47.88 27.20 -10.59
C LEU A 170 48.67 28.07 -11.59
N THR A 171 49.61 27.47 -12.31
CA THR A 171 50.38 28.14 -13.36
C THR A 171 50.11 27.50 -14.71
N VAL A 172 49.67 28.30 -15.67
CA VAL A 172 49.27 27.85 -17.01
C VAL A 172 50.18 28.45 -18.08
N GLY A 173 50.76 27.59 -18.91
CA GLY A 173 51.58 27.94 -20.06
C GLY A 173 50.80 28.58 -21.23
N GLN A 174 51.50 28.86 -22.31
CA GLN A 174 50.94 29.40 -23.55
C GLN A 174 50.16 28.33 -24.33
N ASN A 175 49.13 28.75 -25.07
CA ASN A 175 48.36 27.86 -25.97
C ASN A 175 47.72 26.63 -25.29
N VAL A 176 47.47 26.70 -23.99
CA VAL A 176 46.73 25.65 -23.26
C VAL A 176 45.24 25.73 -23.59
N THR A 177 44.64 24.59 -23.89
CA THR A 177 43.20 24.47 -24.20
C THR A 177 42.52 23.46 -23.28
N PHE A 178 41.45 23.85 -22.60
CA PHE A 178 40.47 22.94 -22.00
C PHE A 178 39.33 22.75 -22.99
N THR A 179 39.05 21.52 -23.38
CA THR A 179 38.04 21.16 -24.39
C THR A 179 37.35 19.87 -23.96
N TRP A 180 36.38 19.41 -24.73
CA TRP A 180 35.72 18.12 -24.52
C TRP A 180 35.51 17.36 -25.82
N GLU A 181 35.34 16.04 -25.72
CA GLU A 181 35.07 15.17 -26.87
C GLU A 181 33.56 15.06 -27.11
N ARG A 182 33.10 15.52 -28.27
CA ARG A 182 31.69 15.48 -28.66
C ARG A 182 31.33 14.08 -29.16
N PRO A 183 30.38 13.34 -28.55
CA PRO A 183 30.09 11.96 -28.95
C PRO A 183 29.64 11.89 -30.42
N TYR A 184 30.14 10.91 -31.18
CA TYR A 184 29.68 10.70 -32.55
C TYR A 184 28.19 10.33 -32.57
N ARG A 185 27.42 10.98 -33.43
CA ARG A 185 25.98 10.71 -33.63
C ARG A 185 25.73 10.56 -35.12
N TYR A 186 25.09 9.46 -35.51
CA TYR A 186 24.73 9.19 -36.91
C TYR A 186 23.36 9.79 -37.24
N VAL A 187 23.09 10.02 -38.52
CA VAL A 187 21.75 10.37 -39.02
C VAL A 187 20.94 9.08 -39.14
N PRO A 188 19.73 8.97 -38.58
CA PRO A 188 18.93 7.76 -38.67
C PRO A 188 18.70 7.33 -40.14
N ALA A 189 18.80 6.03 -40.41
CA ALA A 189 18.72 5.50 -41.77
C ALA A 189 17.28 5.46 -42.31
N LYS A 190 17.12 5.47 -43.64
CA LYS A 190 15.82 5.29 -44.29
C LYS A 190 15.32 3.87 -44.11
N ARG A 191 14.05 3.71 -43.71
CA ARG A 191 13.39 2.41 -43.68
C ARG A 191 13.15 1.88 -45.10
N GLN A 192 13.15 0.56 -45.24
CA GLN A 192 12.85 -0.09 -46.53
C GLN A 192 11.41 0.16 -46.95
N LYS A 193 11.15 0.36 -48.25
CA LYS A 193 9.81 0.55 -48.80
C LYS A 193 8.92 -0.67 -48.50
N PRO A 194 7.64 -0.50 -48.09
CA PRO A 194 6.70 -1.61 -47.94
C PRO A 194 6.54 -2.41 -49.24
N ALA A 195 6.39 -3.73 -49.13
CA ALA A 195 6.16 -4.59 -50.28
C ALA A 195 4.81 -4.28 -50.94
N THR A 196 4.75 -4.42 -52.26
CA THR A 196 3.52 -4.31 -53.03
C THR A 196 2.57 -5.44 -52.61
N PRO A 197 1.29 -5.15 -52.30
CA PRO A 197 0.30 -6.17 -52.03
C PRO A 197 0.17 -7.17 -53.19
N PRO A 198 -0.21 -8.44 -52.90
CA PRO A 198 -0.44 -9.42 -53.96
C PRO A 198 -1.56 -8.96 -54.91
N ASP A 199 -1.47 -9.43 -56.15
CA ASP A 199 -2.48 -9.17 -57.17
C ASP A 199 -3.86 -9.66 -56.69
N ALA A 200 -4.89 -8.85 -56.91
CA ALA A 200 -6.25 -9.26 -56.59
C ALA A 200 -6.65 -10.51 -57.42
N PRO A 201 -7.41 -11.45 -56.84
CA PRO A 201 -7.81 -12.65 -57.54
C PRO A 201 -8.71 -12.34 -58.73
N MET A 202 -8.79 -13.27 -59.67
CA MET A 202 -9.75 -13.17 -60.77
C MET A 202 -11.18 -13.11 -60.21
N SER A 203 -12.01 -12.21 -60.75
CA SER A 203 -13.41 -12.12 -60.33
C SER A 203 -14.19 -13.37 -60.72
N SER A 204 -15.16 -13.78 -59.92
CA SER A 204 -16.18 -14.78 -60.28
C SER A 204 -17.46 -14.12 -60.84
N THR A 205 -17.53 -12.79 -60.83
CA THR A 205 -18.67 -11.99 -61.29
C THR A 205 -18.29 -11.13 -62.49
N LEU A 206 -19.25 -10.37 -63.03
CA LEU A 206 -19.03 -9.47 -64.15
C LEU A 206 -18.31 -8.17 -63.75
N SER A 207 -18.20 -7.89 -62.45
CA SER A 207 -17.45 -6.74 -61.90
C SER A 207 -16.05 -7.18 -61.51
N GLY A 208 -15.05 -6.33 -61.76
CA GLY A 208 -13.67 -6.60 -61.34
C GLY A 208 -13.46 -6.45 -59.84
N ILE A 209 -12.46 -7.16 -59.29
CA ILE A 209 -12.05 -7.03 -57.88
C ILE A 209 -10.91 -5.99 -57.80
N PRO A 210 -11.09 -4.87 -57.09
CA PRO A 210 -10.03 -3.86 -56.96
C PRO A 210 -8.77 -4.42 -56.30
N GLY A 211 -7.61 -3.91 -56.71
CA GLY A 211 -6.34 -4.20 -56.06
C GLY A 211 -6.27 -3.59 -54.66
N THR A 212 -5.54 -4.24 -53.78
CA THR A 212 -5.35 -3.76 -52.40
C THR A 212 -4.50 -2.48 -52.41
N PRO A 213 -4.89 -1.42 -51.67
CA PRO A 213 -4.06 -0.23 -51.54
C PRO A 213 -2.68 -0.54 -50.95
N GLY A 214 -1.66 0.20 -51.40
CA GLY A 214 -0.32 0.13 -50.86
C GLY A 214 -0.25 0.69 -49.44
N THR A 215 0.61 0.10 -48.61
CA THR A 215 0.83 0.56 -47.23
C THR A 215 1.48 1.94 -47.22
N SER A 216 0.95 2.88 -46.45
CA SER A 216 1.57 4.21 -46.31
C SER A 216 2.91 4.11 -45.58
N GLY A 217 3.89 4.90 -46.01
CA GLY A 217 5.20 4.98 -45.40
C GLY A 217 5.12 5.58 -44.00
N LEU A 218 5.92 5.04 -43.08
CA LEU A 218 6.07 5.58 -41.74
C LEU A 218 6.96 6.84 -41.74
N PRO A 219 6.74 7.77 -40.79
CA PRO A 219 7.66 8.89 -40.59
C PRO A 219 9.09 8.43 -40.30
N GLY A 220 10.06 9.25 -40.71
CA GLY A 220 11.47 9.05 -40.40
C GLY A 220 11.73 9.21 -38.90
N ASP A 221 12.80 8.56 -38.42
CA ASP A 221 13.18 8.64 -37.01
C ASP A 221 13.71 10.03 -36.63
N ARG A 222 13.48 10.44 -35.39
CA ARG A 222 13.99 11.73 -34.87
C ARG A 222 15.52 11.71 -34.82
N GLY A 223 16.15 12.83 -35.18
CA GLY A 223 17.59 13.05 -35.04
C GLY A 223 18.02 13.06 -33.58
N PHE A 224 19.27 12.67 -33.30
CA PHE A 224 19.80 12.64 -31.94
C PHE A 224 20.07 14.04 -31.42
N ASP A 225 19.72 14.27 -30.16
CA ASP A 225 20.06 15.49 -29.46
C ASP A 225 21.58 15.58 -29.24
N GLY A 226 22.12 16.80 -29.36
CA GLY A 226 23.50 17.11 -29.05
C GLY A 226 23.78 16.99 -27.55
N ALA A 227 24.95 16.47 -27.20
CA ALA A 227 25.37 16.41 -25.80
C ALA A 227 25.65 17.81 -25.22
N ALA A 228 25.33 17.97 -23.93
CA ALA A 228 25.69 19.16 -23.18
C ALA A 228 27.21 19.21 -22.95
N ALA A 229 27.78 20.41 -23.04
CA ALA A 229 29.19 20.63 -22.73
C ALA A 229 29.45 20.51 -21.21
N PRO A 230 30.69 20.16 -20.82
CA PRO A 230 31.04 19.95 -19.42
C PRO A 230 31.19 21.26 -18.63
N GLU A 231 31.33 21.11 -17.32
CA GLU A 231 31.51 22.21 -16.37
C GLU A 231 32.87 22.10 -15.66
N LEU A 232 33.55 23.24 -15.53
CA LEU A 232 34.85 23.35 -14.88
C LEU A 232 34.76 24.24 -13.64
N GLU A 233 35.35 23.77 -12.55
CA GLU A 233 35.37 24.47 -11.26
C GLU A 233 36.81 24.55 -10.75
N LEU A 234 37.30 25.76 -10.48
CA LEU A 234 38.67 26.00 -10.05
C LEU A 234 38.67 26.67 -8.68
N TRP A 235 39.42 26.11 -7.74
CA TRP A 235 39.66 26.64 -6.40
C TRP A 235 41.16 26.86 -6.21
N VAL A 236 41.60 28.12 -6.27
CA VAL A 236 43.03 28.47 -6.28
C VAL A 236 43.33 29.68 -5.41
N LEU A 237 44.45 29.68 -4.69
CA LEU A 237 44.89 30.83 -3.89
C LEU A 237 45.78 31.79 -4.70
N ASP A 238 46.49 31.27 -5.69
CA ASP A 238 47.29 32.03 -6.65
C ASP A 238 47.12 31.43 -8.06
N MET A 239 47.09 32.29 -9.08
CA MET A 239 46.94 31.86 -10.47
C MET A 239 47.73 32.74 -11.45
N ALA A 240 48.47 32.09 -12.34
CA ALA A 240 49.19 32.71 -13.45
C ALA A 240 48.87 32.02 -14.79
N GLY A 241 48.86 32.80 -15.88
CA GLY A 241 48.52 32.31 -17.22
C GLY A 241 47.03 32.40 -17.57
N ARG A 242 46.69 32.17 -18.85
CA ARG A 242 45.33 32.33 -19.39
C ARG A 242 45.01 31.20 -20.40
N PRO A 243 44.45 30.07 -19.96
CA PRO A 243 44.02 29.01 -20.87
C PRO A 243 42.82 29.43 -21.73
N HIS A 244 42.58 28.66 -22.78
CA HIS A 244 41.38 28.75 -23.61
C HIS A 244 40.39 27.66 -23.21
N PHE A 245 39.10 27.98 -23.17
CA PHE A 245 38.04 27.04 -22.81
C PHE A 245 37.07 26.83 -23.98
N ASP A 246 37.01 25.62 -24.53
CA ASP A 246 35.93 25.20 -25.42
C ASP A 246 34.83 24.49 -24.63
N LEU A 247 33.76 25.20 -24.29
CA LEU A 247 32.58 24.69 -23.58
C LEU A 247 31.29 24.91 -24.39
N LYS A 248 31.40 24.99 -25.73
CA LYS A 248 30.22 25.04 -26.61
C LYS A 248 29.50 23.68 -26.66
N GLY A 249 28.18 23.69 -26.51
CA GLY A 249 27.33 22.49 -26.66
C GLY A 249 27.42 21.86 -28.06
N GLN A 250 27.16 20.55 -28.13
CA GLN A 250 27.17 19.83 -29.41
C GLN A 250 25.90 20.13 -30.21
N ASP A 251 26.01 20.24 -31.53
CA ASP A 251 24.86 20.46 -32.40
C ASP A 251 23.99 19.19 -32.51
N GLY A 252 22.67 19.35 -32.67
CA GLY A 252 21.75 18.23 -32.89
C GLY A 252 21.94 17.61 -34.29
N THR A 253 21.65 16.31 -34.44
CA THR A 253 21.75 15.67 -35.76
C THR A 253 20.49 15.83 -36.61
N GLN A 254 20.65 15.65 -37.92
CA GLN A 254 19.52 15.65 -38.84
C GLN A 254 18.55 14.49 -38.52
N GLY A 255 17.25 14.73 -38.68
CA GLY A 255 16.24 13.68 -38.64
C GLY A 255 16.40 12.66 -39.77
N GLY A 256 15.96 11.43 -39.53
CA GLY A 256 15.97 10.38 -40.53
C GLY A 256 15.00 10.67 -41.69
N PRO A 257 15.30 10.18 -42.90
CA PRO A 257 14.40 10.31 -44.03
C PRO A 257 13.11 9.50 -43.81
N GLY A 258 11.97 10.03 -44.27
CA GLY A 258 10.69 9.33 -44.27
C GLY A 258 10.71 8.06 -45.11
N GLN A 259 9.94 7.05 -44.70
CA GLN A 259 9.81 5.81 -45.47
C GLN A 259 9.02 6.07 -46.76
N ASP A 260 9.41 5.42 -47.85
CA ASP A 260 8.64 5.47 -49.09
C ASP A 260 7.29 4.77 -48.90
N GLY A 261 6.23 5.28 -49.53
CA GLY A 261 4.94 4.61 -49.58
C GLY A 261 5.01 3.34 -50.42
N GLY A 262 4.35 2.27 -49.98
CA GLY A 262 4.25 1.02 -50.75
C GLY A 262 3.42 1.20 -52.03
N ASP A 263 3.76 0.47 -53.08
CA ASP A 263 2.97 0.52 -54.32
C ASP A 263 1.64 -0.21 -54.11
N GLY A 264 0.59 0.21 -54.83
CA GLY A 264 -0.70 -0.47 -54.80
C GLY A 264 -0.67 -1.82 -55.52
N GLY A 265 -1.47 -2.79 -55.06
CA GLY A 265 -1.62 -4.09 -55.71
C GLY A 265 -2.37 -3.98 -57.04
N ARG A 266 -2.11 -4.92 -57.96
CA ARG A 266 -2.84 -4.98 -59.24
C ARG A 266 -4.30 -5.37 -59.01
N GLY A 267 -5.21 -4.78 -59.78
CA GLY A 267 -6.62 -5.21 -59.80
C GLY A 267 -6.80 -6.59 -60.44
N GLY A 268 -7.82 -7.32 -60.01
CA GLY A 268 -8.05 -8.70 -60.46
C GLY A 268 -8.46 -8.76 -61.91
N LYS A 269 -8.02 -9.80 -62.64
CA LYS A 269 -8.52 -10.06 -64.00
C LYS A 269 -10.03 -10.32 -63.96
N GLY A 270 -10.76 -9.83 -64.96
CA GLY A 270 -12.18 -10.15 -65.10
C GLY A 270 -12.41 -11.64 -65.34
N LYS A 271 -13.58 -12.15 -64.96
CA LYS A 271 -13.93 -13.55 -65.21
C LYS A 271 -13.96 -13.87 -66.70
N PRO A 272 -13.50 -15.05 -67.17
CA PRO A 272 -13.63 -15.44 -68.57
C PRO A 272 -15.10 -15.67 -68.92
N ALA A 273 -15.42 -15.58 -70.21
CA ALA A 273 -16.73 -15.93 -70.72
C ALA A 273 -17.03 -17.43 -70.57
N GLU A 274 -18.30 -17.76 -70.38
CA GLU A 274 -18.81 -19.13 -70.27
C GLU A 274 -19.84 -19.40 -71.37
N LEU A 275 -19.70 -20.57 -72.00
CA LEU A 275 -20.70 -21.09 -72.91
C LEU A 275 -21.57 -22.13 -72.18
N ASP A 276 -22.81 -22.31 -72.59
CA ASP A 276 -23.65 -23.41 -72.13
C ASP A 276 -23.28 -24.73 -72.83
N TRP A 277 -23.92 -25.82 -72.42
CA TRP A 277 -23.66 -27.16 -72.95
C TRP A 277 -23.94 -27.28 -74.46
N ALA A 278 -24.74 -26.39 -75.03
CA ALA A 278 -25.07 -26.35 -76.46
C ALA A 278 -24.16 -25.39 -77.26
N GLY A 279 -23.23 -24.69 -76.59
CA GLY A 279 -22.27 -23.78 -77.19
C GLY A 279 -22.77 -22.35 -77.36
N PHE A 280 -23.89 -21.96 -76.74
CA PHE A 280 -24.37 -20.58 -76.70
C PHE A 280 -23.77 -19.79 -75.54
N CYS A 281 -23.75 -18.47 -75.63
CA CYS A 281 -23.19 -17.63 -74.57
C CYS A 281 -24.04 -17.69 -73.30
N LYS A 282 -23.51 -18.33 -72.25
CA LYS A 282 -24.16 -18.42 -70.94
C LYS A 282 -23.87 -17.18 -70.08
N ALA A 283 -22.61 -16.72 -70.10
CA ALA A 283 -22.20 -15.49 -69.43
C ALA A 283 -21.01 -14.87 -70.16
N GLY A 284 -21.07 -13.56 -70.43
CA GLY A 284 -19.95 -12.84 -71.02
C GLY A 284 -18.77 -12.68 -70.05
N ALA A 285 -17.62 -12.29 -70.60
CA ALA A 285 -16.45 -11.96 -69.81
C ALA A 285 -16.68 -10.70 -68.92
N GLY A 286 -16.09 -10.72 -67.73
CA GLY A 286 -16.19 -9.65 -66.73
C GLY A 286 -15.17 -8.53 -66.94
N ALA A 287 -15.43 -7.36 -66.33
CA ALA A 287 -14.50 -6.23 -66.30
C ALA A 287 -13.28 -6.55 -65.42
N GLY A 288 -12.13 -5.93 -65.74
CA GLY A 288 -10.98 -5.96 -64.85
C GLY A 288 -11.18 -5.05 -63.64
N GLY A 289 -10.60 -5.41 -62.48
CA GLY A 289 -10.65 -4.58 -61.29
C GLY A 289 -9.70 -3.40 -61.36
N ASN A 290 -10.04 -2.25 -60.77
CA ASN A 290 -9.11 -1.12 -60.71
C ASN A 290 -7.89 -1.48 -59.84
N GLY A 291 -6.73 -0.91 -60.14
CA GLY A 291 -5.55 -1.08 -59.29
C GLY A 291 -5.73 -0.41 -57.94
N GLY A 292 -5.05 -0.93 -56.91
CA GLY A 292 -5.02 -0.32 -55.60
C GLY A 292 -4.31 1.03 -55.62
N ARG A 293 -4.76 2.00 -54.81
CA ARG A 293 -4.04 3.26 -54.64
C ARG A 293 -2.68 3.02 -54.00
N GLY A 294 -1.64 3.76 -54.42
CA GLY A 294 -0.34 3.73 -53.75
C GLY A 294 -0.40 4.32 -52.34
N GLY A 295 0.44 3.82 -51.44
CA GLY A 295 0.56 4.34 -50.07
C GLY A 295 1.14 5.75 -50.04
N ALA A 296 0.71 6.58 -49.10
CA ALA A 296 1.29 7.91 -48.90
C ALA A 296 2.76 7.81 -48.50
N ALA A 297 3.56 8.82 -48.83
CA ALA A 297 4.93 8.95 -48.33
C ALA A 297 4.94 9.17 -46.81
N GLY A 298 5.98 8.68 -46.14
CA GLY A 298 6.25 9.05 -44.75
C GLY A 298 6.86 10.44 -44.65
N TYR A 299 6.49 11.20 -43.61
CA TYR A 299 7.12 12.47 -43.28
C TYR A 299 8.60 12.29 -42.93
N GLY A 300 9.42 13.30 -43.18
CA GLY A 300 10.78 13.31 -42.64
C GLY A 300 10.77 13.35 -41.10
N GLY A 301 11.73 12.70 -40.46
CA GLY A 301 11.87 12.73 -39.00
C GLY A 301 12.28 14.12 -38.52
N THR A 302 11.87 14.52 -37.31
CA THR A 302 12.28 15.81 -36.74
C THR A 302 13.78 15.83 -36.45
N GLY A 303 14.45 16.97 -36.63
CA GLY A 303 15.85 17.15 -36.23
C GLY A 303 16.05 17.06 -34.71
N GLY A 304 17.26 16.69 -34.30
CA GLY A 304 17.67 16.69 -32.90
C GLY A 304 17.90 18.12 -32.38
N ASN A 305 17.73 18.32 -31.08
CA ASN A 305 18.02 19.59 -30.42
C ASN A 305 19.54 19.74 -30.18
N GLY A 306 20.04 20.97 -30.18
CA GLY A 306 21.41 21.25 -29.73
C GLY A 306 21.57 21.04 -28.23
N GLY A 307 22.75 20.60 -27.80
CA GLY A 307 23.11 20.45 -26.40
C GLY A 307 23.40 21.78 -25.72
N ALA A 308 23.20 21.85 -24.40
CA ALA A 308 23.48 23.07 -23.64
C ALA A 308 24.99 23.40 -23.62
N GLY A 309 25.30 24.70 -23.53
CA GLY A 309 26.66 25.18 -23.26
C GLY A 309 27.11 24.86 -21.83
N GLY A 310 28.43 24.82 -21.62
CA GLY A 310 29.04 24.47 -20.34
C GLY A 310 29.25 25.67 -19.41
N ARG A 311 29.92 25.42 -18.28
CA ARG A 311 30.17 26.43 -17.23
C ARG A 311 31.63 26.49 -16.84
N LEU A 312 32.13 27.70 -16.56
CA LEU A 312 33.39 27.93 -15.88
C LEU A 312 33.15 28.68 -14.56
N THR A 313 33.59 28.10 -13.44
CA THR A 313 33.54 28.75 -12.13
C THR A 313 34.94 28.87 -11.54
N LEU A 314 35.35 30.07 -11.12
CA LEU A 314 36.63 30.33 -10.46
C LEU A 314 36.41 30.88 -9.05
N TYR A 315 36.95 30.19 -8.06
CA TYR A 315 37.06 30.59 -6.68
C TYR A 315 38.52 30.96 -6.38
N ALA A 316 38.78 32.25 -6.15
CA ALA A 316 40.13 32.74 -5.90
C ALA A 316 40.11 34.05 -5.09
N PRO A 317 41.23 34.47 -4.48
CA PRO A 317 41.32 35.78 -3.85
C PRO A 317 40.94 36.91 -4.82
N GLN A 318 40.35 37.97 -4.28
CA GLN A 318 39.81 39.09 -5.07
C GLN A 318 40.84 39.66 -6.07
N THR A 319 42.10 39.81 -5.64
CA THR A 319 43.21 40.32 -6.46
C THR A 319 43.52 39.43 -7.68
N ILE A 320 43.38 38.10 -7.52
CA ILE A 320 43.57 37.13 -8.61
C ILE A 320 42.42 37.23 -9.62
N ILE A 321 41.19 37.33 -9.13
CA ILE A 321 39.99 37.48 -9.97
C ILE A 321 40.07 38.78 -10.78
N GLU A 322 40.42 39.90 -10.16
CA GLU A 322 40.57 41.20 -10.82
C GLU A 322 41.65 41.19 -11.91
N ASN A 323 42.74 40.44 -11.71
CA ASN A 323 43.76 40.29 -12.74
C ASN A 323 43.30 39.36 -13.88
N TYR A 324 42.70 38.21 -13.55
CA TYR A 324 42.29 37.21 -14.52
C TYR A 324 41.12 37.70 -15.39
N SER A 325 40.15 38.40 -14.82
CA SER A 325 38.95 38.92 -15.51
C SER A 325 39.21 39.96 -16.60
N LYS A 326 40.43 40.52 -16.69
CA LYS A 326 40.84 41.49 -17.72
C LYS A 326 40.83 40.95 -19.16
N GLY A 327 40.73 39.63 -19.35
CA GLY A 327 40.57 39.05 -20.68
C GLY A 327 40.99 37.59 -20.79
N PHE A 328 40.06 36.69 -21.09
CA PHE A 328 40.37 35.29 -21.38
C PHE A 328 39.51 34.78 -22.53
N ALA A 329 39.88 33.63 -23.11
CA ALA A 329 39.23 33.07 -24.28
C ALA A 329 38.31 31.91 -23.91
N ILE A 330 37.04 31.99 -24.29
CA ILE A 330 36.04 30.96 -23.95
C ILE A 330 34.91 30.87 -24.98
N THR A 331 34.38 29.66 -25.19
CA THR A 331 33.10 29.39 -25.87
C THR A 331 32.15 28.70 -24.89
N ILE A 332 30.90 29.17 -24.77
CA ILE A 332 29.90 28.70 -23.78
C ILE A 332 28.48 28.66 -24.38
N GLU A 333 28.37 28.86 -25.68
CA GLU A 333 27.09 28.84 -26.38
C GLU A 333 26.52 27.42 -26.45
N GLY A 334 25.20 27.31 -26.58
CA GLY A 334 24.58 26.03 -26.90
C GLY A 334 24.93 25.54 -28.31
N GLY A 335 24.64 24.26 -28.56
CA GLY A 335 24.70 23.67 -29.89
C GLY A 335 23.62 24.20 -30.82
N GLY A 336 23.88 24.20 -32.12
CA GLY A 336 22.89 24.49 -33.15
C GLY A 336 21.83 23.38 -33.26
N PRO A 337 20.63 23.71 -33.78
CA PRO A 337 19.59 22.73 -34.04
C PRO A 337 19.94 21.79 -35.20
N GLY A 338 19.52 20.53 -35.09
CA GLY A 338 19.56 19.58 -36.19
C GLY A 338 18.51 19.89 -37.25
N ALA A 339 18.84 19.68 -38.52
CA ALA A 339 17.88 19.84 -39.61
C ALA A 339 16.79 18.76 -39.59
N GLY A 340 15.64 19.05 -40.18
CA GLY A 340 14.62 18.03 -40.44
C GLY A 340 15.10 16.95 -41.41
N GLY A 341 14.60 15.73 -41.25
CA GLY A 341 14.75 14.67 -42.24
C GLY A 341 14.01 15.00 -43.52
N ILE A 342 14.51 14.49 -44.64
CA ILE A 342 13.81 14.61 -45.94
C ILE A 342 12.58 13.68 -45.97
N PRO A 343 11.49 14.04 -46.66
CA PRO A 343 10.32 13.16 -46.76
C PRO A 343 10.62 11.91 -47.60
N GLY A 344 9.78 10.88 -47.44
CA GLY A 344 9.74 9.73 -48.34
C GLY A 344 9.13 10.08 -49.71
N ASN A 345 9.27 9.16 -50.65
CA ASN A 345 8.59 9.21 -51.94
C ASN A 345 7.23 8.50 -51.84
N PRO A 346 6.17 9.02 -52.48
CA PRO A 346 4.87 8.36 -52.50
C PRO A 346 4.89 7.06 -53.31
N GLY A 347 4.10 6.07 -52.88
CA GLY A 347 3.93 4.81 -53.60
C GLY A 347 3.17 4.99 -54.91
N ALA A 348 3.55 4.26 -55.95
CA ALA A 348 2.82 4.24 -57.22
C ALA A 348 1.47 3.52 -57.04
N GLY A 349 0.47 3.92 -57.80
CA GLY A 349 -0.78 3.16 -57.87
C GLY A 349 -0.58 1.84 -58.61
N GLY A 350 -1.29 0.80 -58.18
CA GLY A 350 -1.25 -0.50 -58.82
C GLY A 350 -1.84 -0.45 -60.23
N PRO A 351 -1.39 -1.30 -61.16
CA PRO A 351 -2.04 -1.41 -62.46
C PRO A 351 -3.45 -1.97 -62.34
N GLY A 352 -4.35 -1.59 -63.24
CA GLY A 352 -5.67 -2.22 -63.34
C GLY A 352 -5.57 -3.67 -63.86
N GLY A 353 -6.54 -4.49 -63.48
CA GLY A 353 -6.72 -5.85 -63.99
C GLY A 353 -7.16 -5.84 -65.45
N ALA A 354 -6.72 -6.84 -66.22
CA ALA A 354 -7.21 -7.02 -67.58
C ALA A 354 -8.69 -7.43 -67.59
N VAL A 355 -9.39 -7.14 -68.68
CA VAL A 355 -10.73 -7.70 -68.93
C VAL A 355 -10.66 -9.22 -69.04
N GLY A 356 -11.76 -9.92 -68.72
CA GLY A 356 -11.82 -11.37 -68.86
C GLY A 356 -11.76 -11.83 -70.32
N ASP A 357 -11.29 -13.06 -70.53
CA ASP A 357 -11.14 -13.62 -71.88
C ASP A 357 -12.49 -13.92 -72.50
N SER A 358 -12.68 -13.49 -73.75
CA SER A 358 -13.93 -13.70 -74.50
C SER A 358 -13.89 -15.01 -75.28
N LYS A 359 -15.06 -15.58 -75.57
CA LYS A 359 -15.18 -16.84 -76.33
C LYS A 359 -16.08 -16.65 -77.55
N ASN A 360 -15.85 -17.42 -78.60
CA ASN A 360 -16.76 -17.48 -79.74
C ASN A 360 -17.85 -18.51 -79.47
N ALA A 361 -19.11 -18.07 -79.42
CA ALA A 361 -20.26 -18.95 -79.33
C ALA A 361 -20.60 -19.55 -80.71
N LYS A 362 -21.49 -20.55 -80.72
CA LYS A 362 -21.99 -21.20 -81.94
C LYS A 362 -22.55 -20.16 -82.93
N PHE A 363 -22.24 -20.34 -84.22
CA PHE A 363 -22.50 -19.39 -85.32
C PHE A 363 -21.62 -18.12 -85.34
N GLY A 364 -20.53 -18.06 -84.56
CA GLY A 364 -19.53 -16.99 -84.64
C GLY A 364 -19.83 -15.75 -83.78
N THR A 365 -20.90 -15.77 -82.99
CA THR A 365 -21.28 -14.65 -82.11
C THR A 365 -20.32 -14.55 -80.92
N ALA A 366 -19.74 -13.37 -80.67
CA ALA A 366 -18.82 -13.15 -79.56
C ALA A 366 -19.54 -13.18 -78.19
N CYS A 367 -19.06 -14.03 -77.28
CA CYS A 367 -19.49 -14.11 -75.89
C CYS A 367 -18.53 -13.31 -75.01
N GLY A 368 -18.90 -12.07 -74.73
CA GLY A 368 -18.09 -11.12 -73.95
C GLY A 368 -17.03 -10.35 -74.77
N PRO A 369 -16.41 -9.32 -74.17
CA PRO A 369 -16.72 -8.78 -72.85
C PRO A 369 -17.85 -7.74 -72.91
N GLY A 370 -18.36 -7.42 -74.10
CA GLY A 370 -19.31 -6.33 -74.32
C GLY A 370 -18.64 -4.97 -74.03
N PRO A 371 -19.32 -4.01 -73.38
CA PRO A 371 -18.75 -2.69 -73.06
C PRO A 371 -17.74 -2.69 -71.90
N ARG A 372 -17.40 -3.86 -71.33
CA ARG A 372 -16.53 -3.95 -70.15
C ARG A 372 -15.06 -3.81 -70.54
N THR A 373 -14.33 -3.01 -69.78
CA THR A 373 -12.91 -2.69 -70.02
C THR A 373 -11.99 -3.31 -68.97
N ALA A 374 -10.69 -3.19 -69.19
CA ALA A 374 -9.71 -3.34 -68.11
C ALA A 374 -9.97 -2.30 -67.00
N GLY A 375 -9.54 -2.61 -65.79
CA GLY A 375 -9.59 -1.66 -64.70
C GLY A 375 -8.61 -0.50 -64.93
N GLN A 376 -8.88 0.64 -64.30
CA GLN A 376 -7.99 1.78 -64.32
C GLN A 376 -6.81 1.57 -63.35
N PRO A 377 -5.61 2.11 -63.62
CA PRO A 377 -4.54 2.17 -62.63
C PRO A 377 -5.01 2.92 -61.37
N GLY A 378 -4.51 2.49 -60.21
CA GLY A 378 -4.73 3.21 -58.96
C GLY A 378 -4.06 4.58 -58.98
N ALA A 379 -4.54 5.50 -58.16
CA ALA A 379 -3.87 6.79 -57.99
C ALA A 379 -2.53 6.62 -57.22
N GLN A 380 -1.57 7.52 -57.47
CA GLN A 380 -0.36 7.62 -56.67
C GLN A 380 -0.69 8.01 -55.21
N GLY A 381 0.15 7.60 -54.28
CA GLY A 381 0.11 8.09 -52.90
C GLY A 381 0.37 9.60 -52.82
N SER A 382 0.01 10.22 -51.70
CA SER A 382 0.32 11.63 -51.45
C SER A 382 1.77 11.83 -51.00
N PHE A 383 2.37 12.97 -51.39
CA PHE A 383 3.65 13.43 -50.86
C PHE A 383 3.53 13.79 -49.36
N ALA A 384 4.67 13.82 -48.67
CA ALA A 384 4.78 14.26 -47.29
C ALA A 384 5.83 15.38 -47.17
N ASP A 385 5.77 16.10 -46.05
CA ASP A 385 6.70 17.20 -45.78
C ASP A 385 8.00 16.73 -45.11
N ALA A 386 9.04 17.54 -45.25
CA ALA A 386 10.25 17.40 -44.46
C ALA A 386 9.95 17.51 -42.96
N GLY A 387 10.77 16.85 -42.15
CA GLY A 387 10.67 16.96 -40.70
C GLY A 387 10.94 18.38 -40.22
N ARG A 388 10.45 18.71 -39.02
CA ARG A 388 10.75 19.99 -38.40
C ARG A 388 12.22 20.05 -37.99
N VAL A 389 12.83 21.24 -38.05
CA VAL A 389 14.14 21.51 -37.44
C VAL A 389 14.06 21.37 -35.93
N GLY A 390 15.14 20.93 -35.28
CA GLY A 390 15.24 20.88 -33.83
C GLY A 390 15.36 22.27 -33.20
N TYR A 391 15.50 22.32 -31.88
CA TYR A 391 15.76 23.56 -31.14
C TYR A 391 17.25 23.78 -30.92
N ALA A 392 17.68 25.05 -30.87
CA ALA A 392 19.04 25.38 -30.45
C ALA A 392 19.23 25.06 -28.95
N GLY A 393 20.43 24.63 -28.57
CA GLY A 393 20.79 24.40 -27.19
C GLY A 393 20.81 25.69 -26.38
N GLY A 394 20.40 25.60 -25.12
CA GLY A 394 20.40 26.75 -24.21
C GLY A 394 21.81 27.14 -23.76
N ARG A 395 22.00 28.44 -23.50
CA ARG A 395 23.13 28.96 -22.72
C ARG A 395 22.73 28.97 -21.24
N LEU A 396 23.62 28.51 -20.35
CA LEU A 396 23.38 28.57 -18.91
C LEU A 396 23.24 30.03 -18.45
N SER A 397 22.45 30.27 -17.41
CA SER A 397 22.18 31.61 -16.87
C SER A 397 23.43 32.29 -16.27
N ASP A 398 24.34 31.49 -15.70
CA ASP A 398 25.62 31.94 -15.16
C ASP A 398 26.75 31.04 -15.70
N PRO A 399 27.13 31.19 -16.99
CA PRO A 399 28.06 30.30 -17.68
C PRO A 399 29.52 30.61 -17.35
N VAL A 400 29.80 31.80 -16.80
CA VAL A 400 31.10 32.22 -16.30
C VAL A 400 30.89 32.95 -14.98
N SER A 401 31.33 32.34 -13.89
CA SER A 401 31.15 32.85 -12.53
C SER A 401 32.48 32.95 -11.81
N PHE A 402 32.84 34.13 -11.32
CA PHE A 402 33.99 34.32 -10.43
C PHE A 402 33.50 34.59 -9.00
N ARG A 403 34.16 34.03 -7.99
CA ARG A 403 33.72 34.09 -6.59
C ARG A 403 34.94 34.31 -5.69
N ALA A 404 34.94 35.40 -4.94
CA ALA A 404 36.03 35.70 -4.02
C ALA A 404 36.08 34.72 -2.85
N ILE A 405 37.28 34.28 -2.48
CA ILE A 405 37.55 33.48 -1.28
C ILE A 405 38.63 34.13 -0.41
N ASP A 406 38.54 33.94 0.90
CA ASP A 406 39.59 34.31 1.85
C ASP A 406 40.58 33.15 2.00
N ALA A 407 41.88 33.43 1.84
CA ALA A 407 42.91 32.39 1.84
C ALA A 407 43.09 31.72 3.21
N ASP A 408 42.88 32.45 4.30
CA ASP A 408 43.02 31.91 5.66
C ASP A 408 41.78 31.14 6.09
N GLU A 409 40.60 31.58 5.66
CA GLU A 409 39.34 30.83 5.82
C GLU A 409 39.36 29.51 5.05
N PHE A 410 39.83 29.54 3.79
CA PHE A 410 40.01 28.34 2.95
C PHE A 410 40.92 27.30 3.64
N ARG A 411 42.06 27.74 4.18
CA ARG A 411 42.99 26.85 4.90
C ARG A 411 42.42 26.36 6.23
N ARG A 412 41.79 27.23 7.03
CA ARG A 412 41.20 26.86 8.33
C ARG A 412 40.08 25.84 8.19
N LYS A 413 39.23 25.99 7.17
CA LYS A 413 38.11 25.06 6.93
C LYS A 413 38.58 23.61 6.73
N LEU A 414 39.71 23.39 6.05
CA LEU A 414 40.31 22.06 5.86
C LEU A 414 40.86 21.41 7.16
N LEU A 415 40.92 22.14 8.27
CA LEU A 415 41.46 21.66 9.55
C LEU A 415 40.39 21.31 10.60
N GLU A 416 39.13 21.67 10.41
CA GLU A 416 38.03 21.31 11.34
C GLU A 416 37.82 19.77 11.39
N PRO A 417 37.27 19.20 12.47
CA PRO A 417 36.93 17.77 12.52
C PRO A 417 35.86 17.40 11.49
N SER A 418 35.74 16.11 11.16
CA SER A 418 34.73 15.64 10.19
C SER A 418 34.19 14.26 10.54
N ILE A 419 32.91 14.07 10.25
CA ILE A 419 32.24 12.76 10.25
C ILE A 419 32.22 12.26 8.82
N SER A 420 32.75 11.05 8.59
CA SER A 420 32.78 10.39 7.28
C SER A 420 31.80 9.22 7.19
N HIS A 421 31.46 8.58 8.31
CA HIS A 421 30.53 7.45 8.33
C HIS A 421 29.77 7.32 9.67
N VAL A 422 28.53 6.84 9.61
CA VAL A 422 27.66 6.55 10.77
C VAL A 422 27.17 5.10 10.65
N SER A 423 27.35 4.30 11.70
CA SER A 423 26.90 2.91 11.71
C SER A 423 26.37 2.47 13.09
N PRO A 424 25.14 1.89 13.18
CA PRO A 424 24.18 1.73 12.08
C PRO A 424 23.50 3.07 11.71
N LEU A 425 23.02 3.18 10.45
CA LEU A 425 22.25 4.34 9.99
C LEU A 425 20.80 4.36 10.51
N TYR A 426 20.29 3.19 10.92
CA TYR A 426 18.97 3.01 11.51
C TYR A 426 19.13 2.35 12.87
N ALA A 427 18.65 2.99 13.92
CA ALA A 427 18.85 2.55 15.29
C ALA A 427 17.60 2.79 16.14
N ILE A 428 17.49 2.08 17.26
CA ILE A 428 16.53 2.36 18.32
C ILE A 428 17.26 2.96 19.53
N ALA A 429 16.55 3.70 20.37
CA ALA A 429 17.15 4.22 21.60
C ALA A 429 17.74 3.07 22.45
N GLY A 430 18.96 3.26 22.94
CA GLY A 430 19.77 2.26 23.63
C GLY A 430 20.83 1.56 22.76
N ASP A 431 20.74 1.66 21.43
CA ASP A 431 21.77 1.10 20.55
C ASP A 431 23.09 1.89 20.62
N THR A 432 24.21 1.19 20.47
CA THR A 432 25.54 1.83 20.31
C THR A 432 25.74 2.22 18.85
N VAL A 433 26.06 3.48 18.62
CA VAL A 433 26.34 4.06 17.29
C VAL A 433 27.82 4.39 17.19
N THR A 434 28.43 4.02 16.07
CA THR A 434 29.83 4.31 15.71
C THR A 434 29.88 5.46 14.70
N LEU A 435 30.70 6.47 14.99
CA LEU A 435 31.08 7.52 14.04
C LEU A 435 32.52 7.32 13.60
N GLU A 436 32.74 7.10 12.31
CA GLU A 436 34.06 7.17 11.69
C GLU A 436 34.26 8.59 11.12
N GLY A 437 35.49 9.10 11.16
CA GLY A 437 35.76 10.47 10.79
C GLY A 437 37.24 10.83 10.84
N SER A 438 37.53 12.10 11.07
CA SER A 438 38.90 12.58 11.23
C SER A 438 39.01 13.70 12.26
N ARG A 439 40.17 13.76 12.91
CA ARG A 439 40.58 14.78 13.90
C ARG A 439 39.70 14.79 15.15
N TYR A 440 39.21 13.63 15.58
CA TYR A 440 38.56 13.52 16.88
C TYR A 440 39.57 13.68 18.01
N THR A 441 39.19 14.36 19.08
CA THR A 441 39.98 14.48 20.31
C THR A 441 39.31 13.73 21.45
N LYS A 442 40.08 13.33 22.46
CA LYS A 442 39.56 12.54 23.61
C LYS A 442 38.42 13.22 24.38
N THR A 443 38.26 14.54 24.22
CA THR A 443 37.24 15.34 24.90
C THR A 443 36.02 15.66 24.03
N ASP A 444 35.96 15.13 22.81
CA ASP A 444 34.89 15.44 21.87
C ASP A 444 33.55 14.86 22.32
N VAL A 445 32.48 15.63 22.17
CA VAL A 445 31.10 15.21 22.44
C VAL A 445 30.29 15.14 21.14
N VAL A 446 29.33 14.22 21.08
CA VAL A 446 28.38 14.14 19.97
C VAL A 446 27.16 14.98 20.34
N LEU A 447 26.68 15.75 19.37
CA LEU A 447 25.44 16.50 19.43
C LEU A 447 24.39 15.79 18.60
N ILE A 448 23.22 15.52 19.19
CA ILE A 448 22.02 15.03 18.50
C ILE A 448 21.01 16.16 18.49
N ASP A 449 20.71 16.69 17.31
CA ASP A 449 19.91 17.91 17.12
C ASP A 449 20.39 19.08 18.03
N GLY A 450 21.71 19.16 18.23
CA GLY A 450 22.36 20.17 19.08
C GLY A 450 22.47 19.80 20.57
N THR A 451 21.86 18.71 21.02
CA THR A 451 21.92 18.25 22.42
C THR A 451 23.09 17.28 22.62
N GLU A 452 23.90 17.52 23.64
CA GLU A 452 25.07 16.68 23.95
C GLU A 452 24.68 15.29 24.43
N THR A 453 25.38 14.29 23.89
CA THR A 453 25.39 12.92 24.39
C THR A 453 26.80 12.49 24.77
N LYS A 454 26.89 11.59 25.76
CA LYS A 454 28.17 11.05 26.20
C LYS A 454 28.77 10.19 25.09
N THR A 455 30.06 10.40 24.86
CA THR A 455 30.85 9.74 23.83
C THR A 455 32.00 8.95 24.43
N GLN A 456 32.44 7.94 23.71
CA GLN A 456 33.67 7.22 23.93
C GLN A 456 34.53 7.35 22.68
N VAL A 457 35.51 8.25 22.71
CA VAL A 457 36.44 8.45 21.60
C VAL A 457 37.51 7.37 21.65
N VAL A 458 37.60 6.57 20.60
CA VAL A 458 38.51 5.42 20.49
C VAL A 458 39.84 5.85 19.87
N SER A 459 39.77 6.65 18.80
CA SER A 459 40.92 7.21 18.09
C SER A 459 40.56 8.58 17.53
N ASP A 460 41.53 9.23 16.88
CA ASP A 460 41.32 10.44 16.07
C ASP A 460 40.41 10.24 14.84
N THR A 461 39.98 9.01 14.60
CA THR A 461 39.22 8.58 13.42
C THR A 461 37.95 7.80 13.78
N MET A 462 37.72 7.49 15.07
CA MET A 462 36.58 6.69 15.51
C MET A 462 36.11 7.08 16.92
N LEU A 463 34.79 7.21 17.08
CA LEU A 463 34.14 7.34 18.39
C LEU A 463 32.80 6.59 18.43
N HIS A 464 32.34 6.28 19.65
CA HIS A 464 31.05 5.64 19.90
C HIS A 464 30.17 6.49 20.82
N PHE A 465 28.85 6.34 20.71
CA PHE A 465 27.90 6.83 21.70
C PHE A 465 26.69 5.89 21.80
N VAL A 466 25.97 5.93 22.92
CA VAL A 466 24.69 5.23 23.07
C VAL A 466 23.56 6.19 22.69
N LEU A 467 22.68 5.78 21.77
CA LEU A 467 21.58 6.62 21.30
C LEU A 467 20.58 6.86 22.45
N PRO A 468 20.39 8.10 22.93
CA PRO A 468 19.46 8.40 24.02
C PRO A 468 18.00 8.32 23.57
N PHE A 469 17.07 8.46 24.52
CA PHE A 469 15.62 8.48 24.28
C PHE A 469 15.15 9.77 23.62
N VAL A 470 15.47 9.92 22.34
CA VAL A 470 15.06 11.06 21.49
C VAL A 470 13.87 10.70 20.62
N THR A 471 13.27 11.72 20.00
CA THR A 471 12.15 11.56 19.08
C THR A 471 12.53 10.78 17.82
N GLY A 472 11.59 10.00 17.27
CA GLY A 472 11.80 9.18 16.07
C GLY A 472 12.02 9.97 14.78
N GLY A 473 12.51 9.30 13.73
CA GLY A 473 12.79 9.89 12.43
C GLY A 473 14.25 10.31 12.27
N SER A 474 14.54 11.12 11.23
CA SER A 474 15.90 11.60 10.95
C SER A 474 16.38 12.60 12.00
N ARG A 475 17.57 12.35 12.55
CA ARG A 475 18.25 13.19 13.55
C ARG A 475 19.61 13.63 13.04
N THR A 476 19.96 14.88 13.32
CA THR A 476 21.26 15.44 12.94
C THR A 476 22.30 15.05 13.98
N LEU A 477 23.43 14.54 13.51
CA LEU A 477 24.62 14.27 14.31
C LEU A 477 25.71 15.28 14.00
N GLN A 478 26.43 15.71 15.02
CA GLN A 478 27.62 16.54 14.88
C GLN A 478 28.60 16.23 16.00
N VAL A 479 29.90 16.41 15.78
CA VAL A 479 30.92 16.30 16.82
C VAL A 479 31.37 17.71 17.19
N ARG A 480 31.48 17.99 18.49
CA ARG A 480 31.98 19.27 19.00
C ARG A 480 33.24 19.04 19.80
N GLN A 481 34.31 19.72 19.41
CA GLN A 481 35.58 19.76 20.13
C GLN A 481 35.50 20.69 21.35
N SER A 482 36.49 20.62 22.23
CA SER A 482 36.59 21.42 23.45
C SER A 482 36.73 22.92 23.21
N ASP A 483 37.27 23.31 22.05
CA ASP A 483 37.42 24.69 21.59
C ASP A 483 36.16 25.24 20.89
N MET A 484 35.04 24.50 20.95
CA MET A 484 33.78 24.79 20.27
C MET A 484 33.78 24.57 18.76
N THR A 485 34.88 24.06 18.18
CA THR A 485 34.91 23.71 16.76
C THR A 485 33.94 22.55 16.50
N LEU A 486 33.11 22.71 15.47
CA LEU A 486 32.11 21.73 15.08
C LEU A 486 32.57 20.95 13.85
N SER A 487 32.24 19.67 13.81
CA SER A 487 32.48 18.84 12.64
C SER A 487 31.48 19.10 11.51
N SER A 488 31.68 18.43 10.36
CA SER A 488 30.59 18.21 9.42
C SER A 488 29.38 17.55 10.10
N LYS A 489 28.18 17.83 9.59
CA LYS A 489 26.94 17.19 10.05
C LYS A 489 26.79 15.82 9.41
N ALA A 490 26.24 14.86 10.14
CA ALA A 490 25.76 13.60 9.63
C ALA A 490 24.31 13.37 10.07
N SER A 491 23.71 12.25 9.69
CA SER A 491 22.36 11.91 10.12
C SER A 491 22.25 10.46 10.55
N ILE A 492 21.36 10.21 11.51
CA ILE A 492 20.91 8.89 11.91
C ILE A 492 19.39 8.85 11.89
N TYR A 493 18.82 7.70 11.53
CA TYR A 493 17.39 7.50 11.55
C TYR A 493 16.99 6.70 12.80
N VAL A 494 16.18 7.30 13.68
CA VAL A 494 15.70 6.69 14.93
C VAL A 494 14.37 5.99 14.67
N LYS A 495 14.35 4.66 14.79
CA LYS A 495 13.13 3.84 14.63
C LYS A 495 12.30 3.86 15.91
N PRO A 496 10.96 3.84 15.81
CA PRO A 496 10.10 3.70 16.98
C PRO A 496 10.15 2.27 17.50
N ARG A 497 10.01 2.10 18.82
CA ARG A 497 9.87 0.80 19.47
C ARG A 497 8.77 0.86 20.52
N VAL A 498 7.88 -0.13 20.50
CA VAL A 498 6.86 -0.34 21.53
C VAL A 498 7.37 -1.38 22.53
N ILE A 499 7.23 -1.10 23.82
CA ILE A 499 7.65 -1.97 24.92
C ILE A 499 6.42 -2.54 25.63
N SER A 500 5.44 -1.70 25.98
CA SER A 500 4.26 -2.14 26.71
C SER A 500 3.06 -1.20 26.51
N ALA A 501 1.88 -1.70 26.83
CA ALA A 501 0.66 -0.92 26.97
C ALA A 501 0.28 -0.80 28.45
N GLN A 502 -0.26 0.35 28.83
CA GLN A 502 -0.79 0.62 30.16
C GLN A 502 -2.24 1.08 30.08
N GLN A 503 -3.05 0.62 31.01
CA GLN A 503 -4.41 1.07 31.22
C GLN A 503 -4.64 1.16 32.73
N GLU A 504 -5.30 2.23 33.18
CA GLU A 504 -5.50 2.51 34.63
C GLU A 504 -4.18 2.54 35.43
N ASN A 505 -3.13 3.12 34.86
CA ASN A 505 -1.78 3.22 35.45
C ASN A 505 -1.08 1.88 35.75
N GLN A 506 -1.54 0.79 35.14
CA GLN A 506 -0.89 -0.52 35.26
C GLN A 506 -0.52 -1.05 33.88
N VAL A 507 0.63 -1.73 33.78
CA VAL A 507 1.01 -2.46 32.56
C VAL A 507 0.10 -3.67 32.44
N LYS A 508 -0.70 -3.73 31.38
CA LYS A 508 -1.66 -4.81 31.13
C LYS A 508 -1.48 -5.39 29.73
N THR A 509 -1.63 -6.70 29.62
CA THR A 509 -1.75 -7.40 28.32
C THR A 509 -3.21 -7.57 27.92
N ARG A 510 -4.12 -7.67 28.90
CA ARG A 510 -5.56 -7.63 28.71
C ARG A 510 -6.07 -6.20 28.91
N VAL A 511 -6.72 -5.63 27.90
CA VAL A 511 -7.13 -4.21 27.87
C VAL A 511 -8.59 -4.07 27.47
N ARG A 512 -9.29 -3.11 28.05
CA ARG A 512 -10.71 -2.82 27.76
C ARG A 512 -10.86 -1.76 26.67
N PRO A 513 -11.45 -2.10 25.51
CA PRO A 513 -11.94 -1.10 24.55
C PRO A 513 -12.84 -0.02 25.18
N GLY A 514 -12.80 1.19 24.63
CA GLY A 514 -13.50 2.38 25.10
C GLY A 514 -12.74 3.20 26.15
N GLN A 515 -11.65 2.66 26.71
CA GLN A 515 -10.81 3.35 27.68
C GLN A 515 -9.51 3.85 27.05
N LYS A 516 -8.86 4.80 27.75
CA LYS A 516 -7.54 5.30 27.36
C LYS A 516 -6.44 4.28 27.63
N VAL A 517 -5.47 4.22 26.71
CA VAL A 517 -4.28 3.38 26.83
C VAL A 517 -3.04 4.24 26.62
N ILE A 518 -2.01 4.00 27.44
CA ILE A 518 -0.69 4.62 27.30
C ILE A 518 0.28 3.58 26.72
N VAL A 519 0.82 3.86 25.54
CA VAL A 519 1.90 3.08 24.93
C VAL A 519 3.23 3.58 25.47
N ASN A 520 4.03 2.67 26.03
CA ASN A 520 5.38 2.94 26.49
C ASN A 520 6.40 2.37 25.51
N GLY A 521 7.44 3.14 25.22
CA GLY A 521 8.39 2.79 24.17
C GLY A 521 9.53 3.80 24.02
N SER A 522 10.03 3.92 22.80
CA SER A 522 11.04 4.91 22.43
C SER A 522 10.89 5.32 20.97
N GLY A 523 11.51 6.45 20.60
CA GLY A 523 11.50 6.94 19.22
C GLY A 523 10.12 7.38 18.74
N PHE A 524 9.22 7.81 19.63
CA PHE A 524 7.95 8.42 19.22
C PHE A 524 8.19 9.87 18.77
N SER A 525 7.38 10.37 17.83
CA SER A 525 7.42 11.75 17.35
C SER A 525 6.01 12.30 17.08
N GLU A 526 5.89 13.62 16.97
CA GLU A 526 4.61 14.25 16.66
C GLU A 526 4.03 13.71 15.35
N GLY A 527 2.71 13.46 15.35
CA GLY A 527 2.01 12.83 14.22
C GLY A 527 2.23 11.31 14.10
N THR A 528 2.83 10.65 15.09
CA THR A 528 2.85 9.18 15.16
C THR A 528 1.43 8.64 15.34
N LEU A 529 1.09 7.61 14.57
CA LEU A 529 -0.19 6.91 14.64
C LEU A 529 -0.04 5.65 15.49
N VAL A 530 -1.07 5.31 16.26
CA VAL A 530 -1.19 4.01 16.95
C VAL A 530 -2.13 3.13 16.15
N LEU A 531 -1.70 1.90 15.88
CA LEU A 531 -2.48 0.92 15.12
C LEU A 531 -2.73 -0.33 15.96
N VAL A 532 -3.98 -0.79 15.99
CA VAL A 532 -4.36 -2.08 16.58
C VAL A 532 -4.98 -2.93 15.47
N ASN A 533 -4.41 -4.11 15.17
CA ASN A 533 -4.73 -4.92 13.99
C ASN A 533 -4.74 -4.10 12.67
N ASN A 534 -3.75 -3.20 12.51
CA ASN A 534 -3.63 -2.26 11.38
C ASN A 534 -4.76 -1.22 11.25
N GLN A 535 -5.71 -1.16 12.19
CA GLN A 535 -6.69 -0.09 12.26
C GLN A 535 -6.11 1.08 13.07
N GLU A 536 -6.24 2.30 12.54
CA GLU A 536 -5.80 3.51 13.25
C GLU A 536 -6.69 3.79 14.44
N MET A 537 -6.07 4.06 15.58
CA MET A 537 -6.77 4.39 16.81
C MET A 537 -7.04 5.91 16.89
N PRO A 538 -8.18 6.33 17.47
CA PRO A 538 -8.50 7.74 17.66
C PRO A 538 -7.75 8.35 18.85
N ASP A 539 -7.82 9.69 18.93
CA ASP A 539 -7.32 10.52 20.04
C ASP A 539 -5.84 10.29 20.39
N VAL A 540 -5.02 9.91 19.40
CA VAL A 540 -3.60 9.68 19.60
C VAL A 540 -2.91 11.01 19.93
N ARG A 541 -2.24 11.06 21.08
CA ARG A 541 -1.45 12.19 21.54
C ARG A 541 -0.07 11.73 22.00
N MET A 542 0.96 12.45 21.58
CA MET A 542 2.30 12.26 22.10
C MET A 542 2.42 12.90 23.49
N VAL A 543 2.90 12.13 24.47
CA VAL A 543 3.24 12.64 25.81
C VAL A 543 4.73 12.96 25.90
N SER A 544 5.57 12.09 25.32
CA SER A 544 7.02 12.26 25.23
C SER A 544 7.59 11.38 24.12
N SER A 545 8.92 11.41 23.90
CA SER A 545 9.61 10.48 23.00
C SER A 545 9.48 9.00 23.41
N THR A 546 8.96 8.73 24.61
CA THR A 546 8.80 7.39 25.20
C THR A 546 7.36 7.02 25.54
N GLN A 547 6.42 7.96 25.46
CA GLN A 547 5.01 7.71 25.81
C GLN A 547 4.04 8.34 24.82
N MET A 548 3.01 7.58 24.46
CA MET A 548 1.84 8.07 23.72
C MET A 548 0.56 7.61 24.41
N GLU A 549 -0.48 8.43 24.30
CA GLU A 549 -1.81 8.20 24.85
C GLU A 549 -2.79 8.07 23.68
N PHE A 550 -3.76 7.15 23.74
CA PHE A 550 -4.81 7.01 22.73
C PHE A 550 -6.09 6.41 23.32
N THR A 551 -7.22 6.55 22.63
CA THR A 551 -8.47 5.88 23.00
C THR A 551 -8.55 4.53 22.27
N LEU A 552 -8.56 3.42 23.01
CA LEU A 552 -8.66 2.10 22.39
C LEU A 552 -10.08 1.86 21.89
N ILE A 553 -10.23 1.58 20.60
CA ILE A 553 -11.48 1.06 20.02
C ILE A 553 -11.28 -0.39 19.61
N ARG A 554 -12.34 -1.20 19.68
CA ARG A 554 -12.28 -2.56 19.14
C ARG A 554 -12.15 -2.46 17.61
N PRO A 555 -11.15 -3.12 16.99
CA PRO A 555 -11.03 -3.14 15.55
C PRO A 555 -12.25 -3.78 14.87
N ALA A 556 -12.51 -3.39 13.62
CA ALA A 556 -13.64 -3.92 12.84
C ALA A 556 -13.47 -5.42 12.56
N GLU A 557 -12.25 -5.82 12.20
CA GLU A 557 -11.88 -7.20 11.91
C GLU A 557 -11.03 -7.77 13.05
N VAL A 558 -11.66 -8.62 13.85
CA VAL A 558 -10.99 -9.38 14.91
C VAL A 558 -11.61 -10.78 14.95
N GLU A 559 -10.76 -11.79 15.10
CA GLU A 559 -11.21 -13.17 15.27
C GLU A 559 -12.05 -13.30 16.55
N SER A 560 -13.17 -14.02 16.42
CA SER A 560 -14.10 -14.18 17.53
C SER A 560 -13.51 -15.05 18.62
N ASN A 561 -13.36 -14.51 19.83
CA ASN A 561 -12.89 -15.28 20.98
C ASN A 561 -13.58 -14.78 22.27
N PRO A 562 -14.57 -15.51 22.80
CA PRO A 562 -15.26 -15.15 24.04
C PRO A 562 -14.35 -15.01 25.26
N ALA A 563 -13.22 -15.72 25.30
CA ALA A 563 -12.22 -15.60 26.38
C ALA A 563 -11.32 -14.35 26.23
N GLY A 564 -11.44 -13.61 25.13
CA GLY A 564 -10.68 -12.39 24.89
C GLY A 564 -10.08 -12.39 23.50
N GLU A 565 -10.33 -11.31 22.76
CA GLU A 565 -9.97 -11.22 21.37
C GLU A 565 -8.49 -10.82 21.21
N GLN A 566 -7.73 -11.62 20.46
CA GLN A 566 -6.30 -11.38 20.29
C GLN A 566 -6.04 -10.34 19.21
N VAL A 567 -5.24 -9.33 19.53
CA VAL A 567 -4.87 -8.24 18.61
C VAL A 567 -3.39 -7.90 18.74
N THR A 568 -2.84 -7.22 17.73
CA THR A 568 -1.48 -6.67 17.80
C THR A 568 -1.50 -5.14 17.83
N LEU A 569 -0.70 -4.55 18.71
CA LEU A 569 -0.48 -3.11 18.78
C LEU A 569 0.88 -2.76 18.19
N LYS A 570 0.91 -1.73 17.33
CA LYS A 570 2.13 -1.08 16.85
C LYS A 570 1.93 0.41 16.67
N VAL A 571 3.01 1.11 16.39
CA VAL A 571 2.97 2.53 16.06
C VAL A 571 3.60 2.77 14.69
N ARG A 572 3.22 3.85 14.03
CA ARG A 572 3.76 4.24 12.72
C ARG A 572 4.08 5.73 12.72
N LEU A 573 5.33 6.08 12.42
CA LEU A 573 5.73 7.48 12.28
C LEU A 573 5.04 8.14 11.08
N SER A 574 5.06 9.48 11.04
CA SER A 574 4.44 10.29 9.99
C SER A 574 5.02 10.04 8.59
N ASP A 575 6.26 9.53 8.49
CA ASP A 575 6.88 9.11 7.23
C ASP A 575 6.55 7.68 6.80
N GLY A 576 5.73 6.97 7.58
CA GLY A 576 5.29 5.61 7.31
C GLY A 576 6.09 4.52 8.02
N THR A 577 7.16 4.85 8.76
CA THR A 577 8.00 3.84 9.41
C THR A 577 7.29 3.14 10.58
N PRO A 578 7.13 1.80 10.55
CA PRO A 578 6.47 1.05 11.63
C PRO A 578 7.43 0.72 12.78
N SER A 579 6.88 0.54 13.98
CA SER A 579 7.56 -0.10 15.11
C SER A 579 7.47 -1.62 15.03
N ASN A 580 8.05 -2.31 16.03
CA ASN A 580 7.67 -3.67 16.37
C ASN A 580 6.19 -3.75 16.81
N GLU A 581 5.65 -4.96 16.82
CA GLU A 581 4.32 -5.24 17.34
C GLU A 581 4.40 -5.87 18.74
N ILE A 582 3.40 -5.62 19.58
CA ILE A 582 3.18 -6.35 20.84
C ILE A 582 1.76 -6.95 20.85
N PRO A 583 1.57 -8.17 21.39
CA PRO A 583 0.25 -8.76 21.51
C PRO A 583 -0.55 -8.09 22.64
N LEU A 584 -1.85 -7.93 22.43
CA LEU A 584 -2.82 -7.56 23.44
C LEU A 584 -4.04 -8.49 23.33
N THR A 585 -4.74 -8.67 24.45
CA THR A 585 -6.03 -9.35 24.50
C THR A 585 -7.11 -8.31 24.82
N LEU A 586 -8.08 -8.12 23.94
CA LEU A 586 -9.22 -7.25 24.22
C LEU A 586 -10.17 -7.95 25.18
N GLU A 587 -10.66 -7.22 26.17
CA GLU A 587 -11.77 -7.68 27.00
C GLU A 587 -13.04 -7.89 26.17
N THR A 588 -13.81 -8.89 26.57
CA THR A 588 -15.06 -9.35 25.97
C THR A 588 -16.09 -9.50 27.07
N PHE A 589 -17.37 -9.57 26.70
CA PHE A 589 -18.44 -9.93 27.63
C PHE A 589 -19.02 -11.29 27.23
N HIS A 590 -18.88 -12.30 28.08
CA HIS A 590 -19.31 -13.66 27.79
C HIS A 590 -20.56 -14.03 28.58
N MET A 591 -21.67 -14.21 27.85
CA MET A 591 -22.96 -14.65 28.38
C MET A 591 -23.22 -16.11 28.02
N ILE A 592 -23.67 -16.90 28.98
CA ILE A 592 -24.12 -18.28 28.79
C ILE A 592 -25.61 -18.37 29.07
N VAL A 593 -26.31 -19.20 28.29
CA VAL A 593 -27.71 -19.56 28.52
C VAL A 593 -27.77 -21.06 28.79
N MET A 594 -28.20 -21.43 29.98
CA MET A 594 -28.42 -22.83 30.40
C MET A 594 -29.85 -22.98 30.88
N GLY A 595 -30.44 -24.16 30.72
CA GLY A 595 -31.83 -24.36 31.11
C GLY A 595 -32.59 -25.25 30.14
N ASP A 596 -33.89 -25.11 30.20
CA ASP A 596 -34.86 -25.88 29.45
C ASP A 596 -35.44 -25.14 28.24
N SER A 597 -36.63 -25.56 27.80
CA SER A 597 -37.34 -25.02 26.64
C SER A 597 -37.71 -23.55 26.78
N VAL A 598 -37.89 -23.04 28.00
CA VAL A 598 -38.13 -21.61 28.23
C VAL A 598 -36.86 -20.82 27.93
N SER A 599 -35.72 -21.18 28.55
CA SER A 599 -34.42 -20.57 28.27
C SER A 599 -33.93 -20.76 26.84
N TRP A 600 -34.29 -21.87 26.19
CA TRP A 600 -34.05 -22.07 24.76
C TRP A 600 -34.88 -21.14 23.86
N GLY A 601 -36.08 -20.74 24.31
CA GLY A 601 -37.02 -19.96 23.52
C GLY A 601 -37.76 -20.80 22.47
N GLN A 602 -38.34 -21.92 22.89
CA GLN A 602 -39.05 -22.85 22.03
C GLN A 602 -40.09 -22.16 21.13
N GLY A 603 -40.03 -22.42 19.82
CA GLY A 603 -41.00 -21.89 18.86
C GLY A 603 -40.71 -20.46 18.39
N LEU A 604 -39.63 -19.82 18.88
CA LEU A 604 -39.24 -18.46 18.49
C LEU A 604 -38.07 -18.48 17.51
N GLN A 605 -38.04 -17.51 16.60
CA GLN A 605 -36.84 -17.26 15.81
C GLN A 605 -35.73 -16.69 16.69
N GLU A 606 -34.47 -16.91 16.32
CA GLU A 606 -33.31 -16.58 17.15
C GLU A 606 -33.32 -15.13 17.69
N HIS A 607 -33.72 -14.16 16.86
CA HIS A 607 -33.75 -12.75 17.23
C HIS A 607 -34.90 -12.37 18.19
N GLU A 608 -35.91 -13.23 18.34
CA GLU A 608 -37.07 -13.03 19.20
C GLU A 608 -36.87 -13.63 20.60
N LYS A 609 -35.91 -14.54 20.75
CA LYS A 609 -35.61 -15.20 22.02
C LYS A 609 -35.11 -14.21 23.05
N PHE A 610 -35.55 -14.35 24.30
CA PHE A 610 -35.26 -13.35 25.34
C PHE A 610 -33.74 -13.18 25.57
N TYR A 611 -32.96 -14.26 25.46
CA TYR A 611 -31.52 -14.18 25.63
C TYR A 611 -30.85 -13.39 24.50
N SER A 612 -31.40 -13.39 23.29
CA SER A 612 -30.89 -12.59 22.17
C SER A 612 -31.20 -11.11 22.39
N ILE A 613 -32.38 -10.78 22.91
CA ILE A 613 -32.77 -9.42 23.31
C ILE A 613 -31.85 -8.92 24.42
N VAL A 614 -31.60 -9.75 25.44
CA VAL A 614 -30.67 -9.44 26.55
C VAL A 614 -29.24 -9.27 26.04
N GLY A 615 -28.76 -10.17 25.18
CA GLY A 615 -27.42 -10.08 24.57
C GLY A 615 -27.23 -8.79 23.78
N ALA A 616 -28.24 -8.38 22.99
CA ALA A 616 -28.23 -7.12 22.28
C ALA A 616 -28.19 -5.90 23.23
N ALA A 617 -28.94 -5.94 24.33
CA ALA A 617 -28.92 -4.89 25.34
C ALA A 617 -27.58 -4.82 26.09
N VAL A 618 -26.97 -5.96 26.41
CA VAL A 618 -25.62 -6.04 26.98
C VAL A 618 -24.61 -5.45 25.99
N GLN A 619 -24.65 -5.83 24.71
CA GLN A 619 -23.78 -5.26 23.69
C GLN A 619 -23.93 -3.73 23.59
N ALA A 620 -25.16 -3.21 23.70
CA ALA A 620 -25.41 -1.77 23.68
C ALA A 620 -24.86 -1.06 24.94
N ARG A 621 -24.95 -1.68 26.11
CA ARG A 621 -24.44 -1.14 27.38
C ARG A 621 -22.92 -1.16 27.48
N GLU A 622 -22.31 -2.25 27.05
CA GLU A 622 -20.87 -2.46 27.08
C GLU A 622 -20.14 -1.67 25.98
N GLY A 623 -20.85 -1.29 24.92
CA GLY A 623 -20.39 -0.37 23.89
C GLY A 623 -19.26 -0.95 23.05
N ASN A 624 -18.02 -0.59 23.40
CA ASN A 624 -16.84 -0.85 22.57
C ASN A 624 -16.25 -2.26 22.72
N ILE A 625 -16.72 -3.08 23.67
CA ILE A 625 -16.32 -4.49 23.78
C ILE A 625 -17.33 -5.41 23.10
N LYS A 626 -16.89 -6.58 22.66
CA LYS A 626 -17.78 -7.55 22.01
C LYS A 626 -18.47 -8.43 23.04
N GLN A 627 -19.78 -8.56 22.90
CA GLN A 627 -20.58 -9.52 23.62
C GLN A 627 -20.70 -10.84 22.84
N TYR A 628 -20.53 -11.95 23.54
CA TYR A 628 -20.69 -13.31 23.03
C TYR A 628 -21.74 -14.07 23.83
N THR A 629 -22.69 -14.69 23.13
CA THR A 629 -23.69 -15.58 23.73
C THR A 629 -23.39 -17.01 23.37
N GLN A 630 -23.25 -17.88 24.36
CA GLN A 630 -23.24 -19.34 24.17
C GLN A 630 -24.51 -19.96 24.74
N VAL A 631 -25.32 -20.56 23.88
CA VAL A 631 -26.58 -21.22 24.26
C VAL A 631 -26.32 -22.71 24.44
N LEU A 632 -26.56 -23.21 25.65
CA LEU A 632 -26.51 -24.62 26.02
C LEU A 632 -27.89 -25.17 26.40
N ALA A 633 -28.84 -24.27 26.71
CA ALA A 633 -30.23 -24.60 26.96
C ALA A 633 -30.86 -25.31 25.75
N HIS A 634 -31.81 -26.20 26.00
CA HIS A 634 -32.61 -26.82 24.96
C HIS A 634 -33.93 -27.34 25.53
N SER A 635 -34.84 -27.69 24.62
CA SER A 635 -36.15 -28.20 24.96
C SER A 635 -36.14 -29.50 25.74
N GLY A 636 -37.02 -29.58 26.74
CA GLY A 636 -37.24 -30.79 27.53
C GLY A 636 -36.16 -31.11 28.57
N ALA A 637 -35.10 -30.30 28.67
CA ALA A 637 -34.01 -30.52 29.62
C ALA A 637 -34.54 -30.56 31.06
N ILE A 638 -34.12 -31.58 31.80
CA ILE A 638 -34.36 -31.69 33.25
C ILE A 638 -33.12 -31.22 34.00
N ILE A 639 -33.23 -30.87 35.29
CA ILE A 639 -32.04 -30.54 36.11
C ILE A 639 -31.09 -31.75 36.14
N GLY A 640 -31.64 -32.95 36.35
CA GLY A 640 -30.92 -34.20 36.19
C GLY A 640 -30.14 -34.68 37.41
N GLU A 641 -30.59 -34.33 38.62
CA GLU A 641 -30.04 -34.87 39.87
C GLU A 641 -30.01 -36.40 39.85
N GLY A 642 -28.83 -36.99 40.10
CA GLY A 642 -28.63 -38.45 40.11
C GLY A 642 -28.71 -39.13 38.73
N LYS A 643 -28.73 -38.38 37.63
CA LYS A 643 -28.68 -38.93 36.26
C LYS A 643 -27.25 -38.90 35.72
N HIS A 644 -26.80 -40.03 35.16
CA HIS A 644 -25.43 -40.20 34.66
C HIS A 644 -25.36 -40.57 33.17
N ASP A 645 -26.51 -40.82 32.53
CA ASP A 645 -26.56 -41.16 31.11
C ASP A 645 -26.13 -39.95 30.27
N VAL A 646 -25.15 -40.15 29.37
CA VAL A 646 -24.71 -39.12 28.43
C VAL A 646 -25.26 -39.47 27.06
N VAL A 647 -26.29 -38.73 26.65
CA VAL A 647 -26.88 -38.80 25.31
C VAL A 647 -26.33 -37.65 24.47
N ALA A 648 -26.07 -37.91 23.19
CA ALA A 648 -25.64 -36.85 22.28
C ALA A 648 -26.73 -35.76 22.19
N PRO A 649 -26.34 -34.47 22.21
CA PRO A 649 -27.30 -33.39 22.03
C PRO A 649 -27.97 -33.49 20.66
N VAL A 650 -29.27 -33.26 20.64
CA VAL A 650 -30.08 -33.08 19.43
C VAL A 650 -30.33 -31.59 19.20
N ASP A 651 -30.99 -31.25 18.10
CA ASP A 651 -31.43 -29.88 17.84
C ASP A 651 -32.25 -29.32 19.02
N GLY A 652 -32.03 -28.05 19.35
CA GLY A 652 -32.54 -27.44 20.59
C GLY A 652 -34.06 -27.35 20.68
N GLU A 653 -34.78 -27.42 19.55
CA GLU A 653 -36.24 -27.44 19.51
C GLU A 653 -36.85 -28.81 19.85
N VAL A 654 -36.04 -29.87 19.94
CA VAL A 654 -36.54 -31.24 20.19
C VAL A 654 -36.62 -31.51 21.70
N PRO A 655 -37.82 -31.78 22.26
CA PRO A 655 -38.01 -31.95 23.69
C PRO A 655 -37.43 -33.27 24.19
N LYS A 656 -36.19 -33.25 24.69
CA LYS A 656 -35.49 -34.39 25.28
C LYS A 656 -34.87 -34.01 26.62
N SER A 657 -34.91 -34.94 27.57
CA SER A 657 -34.36 -34.71 28.92
C SER A 657 -32.84 -34.57 28.97
N PHE A 658 -32.14 -35.02 27.93
CA PHE A 658 -30.68 -35.03 27.86
C PHE A 658 -30.19 -34.18 26.68
N PRO A 659 -29.07 -33.43 26.83
CA PRO A 659 -28.30 -33.28 28.08
C PRO A 659 -29.07 -32.60 29.22
N THR A 660 -28.88 -33.05 30.45
CA THR A 660 -29.51 -32.38 31.61
C THR A 660 -28.88 -31.00 31.83
N ILE A 661 -29.51 -30.11 32.60
CA ILE A 661 -28.95 -28.77 32.85
C ILE A 661 -27.62 -28.87 33.63
N LEU A 662 -27.49 -29.85 34.53
CA LEU A 662 -26.20 -30.18 35.16
C LEU A 662 -25.14 -30.61 34.13
N GLN A 663 -25.53 -31.36 33.09
CA GLN A 663 -24.63 -31.73 32.01
C GLN A 663 -24.31 -30.55 31.08
N GLN A 664 -25.25 -29.65 30.81
CA GLN A 664 -24.98 -28.39 30.10
C GLN A 664 -23.89 -27.61 30.82
N CYS A 665 -24.01 -27.44 32.15
CA CYS A 665 -22.98 -26.84 32.99
C CYS A 665 -21.65 -27.59 32.86
N ALA A 666 -21.65 -28.93 32.97
CA ALA A 666 -20.44 -29.75 32.87
C ALA A 666 -19.77 -29.66 31.49
N PHE A 667 -20.55 -29.64 30.40
CA PHE A 667 -20.09 -29.67 29.01
C PHE A 667 -19.56 -28.34 28.50
N PHE A 668 -19.74 -27.24 29.23
CA PHE A 668 -19.07 -25.98 28.92
C PHE A 668 -17.55 -26.18 28.84
N LYS A 669 -16.96 -25.88 27.66
CA LYS A 669 -15.53 -26.09 27.33
C LYS A 669 -14.67 -24.81 27.38
N GLY A 670 -15.24 -23.65 27.71
CA GLY A 670 -14.51 -22.38 27.77
C GLY A 670 -13.82 -22.12 29.11
N GLU A 671 -13.21 -20.93 29.25
CA GLU A 671 -12.62 -20.43 30.49
C GLU A 671 -13.74 -19.92 31.42
N ALA A 672 -14.07 -20.67 32.46
CA ALA A 672 -15.25 -20.43 33.31
C ALA A 672 -15.12 -19.16 34.17
N GLU A 673 -13.89 -18.79 34.53
CA GLU A 673 -13.56 -17.55 35.24
C GLU A 673 -13.76 -16.28 34.40
N LEU A 674 -13.89 -16.41 33.08
CA LEU A 674 -14.12 -15.30 32.15
C LEU A 674 -15.59 -15.18 31.71
N VAL A 675 -16.50 -15.92 32.35
CA VAL A 675 -17.94 -15.80 32.10
C VAL A 675 -18.51 -14.70 32.99
N ASP A 676 -19.18 -13.73 32.37
CA ASP A 676 -19.73 -12.55 33.06
C ASP A 676 -21.18 -12.76 33.50
N LEU A 677 -21.98 -13.45 32.68
CA LEU A 677 -23.43 -13.59 32.88
C LEU A 677 -23.92 -14.99 32.51
N ILE A 678 -24.79 -15.54 33.35
CA ILE A 678 -25.49 -16.79 33.11
C ILE A 678 -26.99 -16.53 33.23
N LEU A 679 -27.75 -16.80 32.18
CA LEU A 679 -29.21 -16.90 32.21
C LEU A 679 -29.56 -18.37 32.45
N LEU A 680 -30.42 -18.63 33.45
CA LEU A 680 -30.71 -19.97 33.94
C LEU A 680 -32.21 -20.17 34.20
N ASP A 681 -32.72 -21.35 33.89
CA ASP A 681 -33.92 -21.90 34.51
C ASP A 681 -33.72 -23.40 34.80
N GLY A 682 -34.80 -24.09 35.18
CA GLY A 682 -34.80 -25.53 35.42
C GLY A 682 -35.88 -25.97 36.41
N GLY A 683 -36.29 -27.23 36.35
CA GLY A 683 -37.23 -27.86 37.27
C GLY A 683 -38.62 -28.14 36.70
N MET A 684 -39.08 -27.43 35.67
CA MET A 684 -40.43 -27.62 35.12
C MET A 684 -40.58 -28.99 34.42
N ASN A 685 -39.55 -29.41 33.68
CA ASN A 685 -39.54 -30.73 33.05
C ASN A 685 -39.30 -31.87 34.05
N ASP A 686 -38.72 -31.59 35.22
CA ASP A 686 -38.58 -32.56 36.32
C ASP A 686 -39.93 -32.81 37.02
N VAL A 687 -40.77 -31.76 37.15
CA VAL A 687 -42.16 -31.87 37.62
C VAL A 687 -43.07 -32.57 36.60
N ASP A 688 -42.72 -32.47 35.31
CA ASP A 688 -43.53 -32.86 34.14
C ASP A 688 -44.81 -32.02 34.03
N VAL A 689 -44.83 -31.07 33.09
CA VAL A 689 -45.99 -30.19 32.85
C VAL A 689 -47.30 -30.95 32.61
N ARG A 690 -47.23 -32.18 32.08
CA ARG A 690 -48.40 -33.04 31.85
C ARG A 690 -49.03 -33.48 33.18
N THR A 691 -48.22 -33.66 34.22
CA THR A 691 -48.69 -33.93 35.58
C THR A 691 -49.46 -32.76 36.16
N VAL A 692 -49.01 -31.53 35.89
CA VAL A 692 -49.69 -30.30 36.34
C VAL A 692 -51.02 -30.16 35.60
N LEU A 693 -51.00 -30.33 34.29
CA LEU A 693 -52.14 -30.13 33.39
C LEU A 693 -53.21 -31.22 33.45
N ASN A 694 -52.89 -32.44 33.92
CA ASN A 694 -53.84 -33.54 34.00
C ASN A 694 -54.66 -33.50 35.31
N PRO A 695 -55.98 -33.21 35.28
CA PRO A 695 -56.80 -33.10 36.48
C PRO A 695 -57.05 -34.45 37.16
N PHE A 696 -56.73 -35.58 36.52
CA PHE A 696 -56.90 -36.93 37.06
C PHE A 696 -55.62 -37.50 37.67
N HIS A 697 -54.48 -36.81 37.51
CA HIS A 697 -53.22 -37.32 38.02
C HIS A 697 -53.16 -37.25 39.55
N PRO A 698 -52.84 -38.35 40.26
CA PRO A 698 -52.88 -38.41 41.72
C PRO A 698 -51.65 -37.78 42.41
N ALA A 699 -50.83 -37.02 41.67
CA ALA A 699 -49.58 -36.49 42.20
C ALA A 699 -49.79 -35.38 43.22
N ASP A 700 -48.99 -35.42 44.29
CA ASP A 700 -48.80 -34.32 45.23
C ASP A 700 -47.89 -33.26 44.58
N LEU A 701 -48.52 -32.24 43.99
CA LEU A 701 -47.81 -31.16 43.33
C LEU A 701 -46.94 -30.37 44.30
N GLY A 702 -47.38 -30.16 45.55
CA GLY A 702 -46.60 -29.41 46.53
C GLY A 702 -45.27 -30.09 46.85
N LYS A 703 -45.28 -31.42 46.97
CA LYS A 703 -44.05 -32.21 47.13
C LYS A 703 -43.15 -32.12 45.90
N LEU A 704 -43.70 -32.29 44.69
CA LEU A 704 -42.91 -32.21 43.44
C LEU A 704 -42.29 -30.83 43.24
N HIS A 705 -43.06 -29.77 43.47
CA HIS A 705 -42.58 -28.40 43.36
C HIS A 705 -41.47 -28.12 44.37
N TYR A 706 -41.61 -28.60 45.62
CA TYR A 706 -40.57 -28.47 46.63
C TYR A 706 -39.28 -29.23 46.25
N ASP A 707 -39.41 -30.47 45.81
CA ASP A 707 -38.25 -31.32 45.48
C ASP A 707 -37.45 -30.71 44.31
N TYR A 708 -38.11 -30.24 43.25
CA TYR A 708 -37.43 -29.81 42.02
C TYR A 708 -37.14 -28.32 41.93
N PHE A 709 -38.09 -27.43 42.29
CA PHE A 709 -37.85 -25.98 42.25
C PHE A 709 -37.02 -25.48 43.43
N TYR A 710 -36.94 -26.22 44.54
CA TYR A 710 -36.04 -25.90 45.65
C TYR A 710 -34.88 -26.89 45.75
N GLY A 711 -35.15 -28.19 45.96
CA GLY A 711 -34.10 -29.20 46.21
C GLY A 711 -33.08 -29.31 45.06
N SER A 712 -33.54 -29.75 43.89
CA SER A 712 -32.68 -29.92 42.73
C SER A 712 -32.15 -28.59 42.17
N MET A 713 -32.95 -27.51 42.20
CA MET A 713 -32.46 -26.18 41.81
C MET A 713 -31.30 -25.71 42.71
N LYS A 714 -31.38 -25.93 44.03
CA LYS A 714 -30.28 -25.59 44.95
C LYS A 714 -29.00 -26.33 44.58
N GLN A 715 -29.08 -27.62 44.24
CA GLN A 715 -27.93 -28.38 43.78
C GLN A 715 -27.37 -27.84 42.46
N LEU A 716 -28.22 -27.52 41.49
CA LEU A 716 -27.80 -26.90 40.24
C LEU A 716 -27.06 -25.58 40.46
N LEU A 717 -27.57 -24.72 41.33
CA LEU A 717 -26.93 -23.45 41.68
C LEU A 717 -25.58 -23.66 42.37
N VAL A 718 -25.41 -24.71 43.18
CA VAL A 718 -24.11 -25.09 43.75
C VAL A 718 -23.11 -25.41 42.64
N GLU A 719 -23.47 -26.28 41.70
CA GLU A 719 -22.58 -26.68 40.60
C GLU A 719 -22.23 -25.49 39.67
N VAL A 720 -23.23 -24.70 39.28
CA VAL A 720 -23.02 -23.51 38.44
C VAL A 720 -22.11 -22.50 39.12
N THR A 721 -22.37 -22.15 40.38
CA THR A 721 -21.58 -21.11 41.07
C THR A 721 -20.19 -21.56 41.50
N ASN A 722 -19.98 -22.88 41.67
CA ASN A 722 -18.66 -23.45 41.90
C ASN A 722 -17.81 -23.46 40.61
N LYS A 723 -18.42 -23.78 39.46
CA LYS A 723 -17.70 -23.78 38.17
C LYS A 723 -17.43 -22.35 37.68
N PHE A 724 -18.44 -21.51 37.66
CA PHE A 724 -18.36 -20.13 37.18
C PHE A 724 -18.21 -19.18 38.37
N THR A 725 -16.97 -18.92 38.78
CA THR A 725 -16.70 -18.23 40.06
C THR A 725 -16.91 -16.71 40.03
N GLN A 726 -16.94 -16.09 38.84
CA GLN A 726 -17.12 -14.64 38.69
C GLN A 726 -18.48 -14.25 38.10
N ALA A 727 -19.17 -15.18 37.42
CA ALA A 727 -20.40 -14.87 36.70
C ALA A 727 -21.53 -14.38 37.63
N LYS A 728 -22.29 -13.40 37.16
CA LYS A 728 -23.63 -13.10 37.65
C LYS A 728 -24.59 -14.17 37.13
N VAL A 729 -25.45 -14.73 37.98
CA VAL A 729 -26.44 -15.74 37.57
C VAL A 729 -27.84 -15.15 37.72
N ILE A 730 -28.66 -15.23 36.67
CA ILE A 730 -30.05 -14.78 36.70
C ILE A 730 -30.93 -15.98 36.44
N VAL A 731 -31.65 -16.41 37.47
CA VAL A 731 -32.62 -17.51 37.41
C VAL A 731 -33.98 -16.93 37.04
N THR A 732 -34.59 -17.46 35.98
CA THR A 732 -35.90 -17.01 35.52
C THR A 732 -37.02 -17.86 36.12
N GLY A 733 -38.16 -17.22 36.42
CA GLY A 733 -39.34 -17.89 36.99
C GLY A 733 -40.25 -18.52 35.94
N TYR A 734 -41.16 -19.40 36.39
CA TYR A 734 -42.23 -19.96 35.55
C TYR A 734 -43.56 -19.24 35.78
N TYR A 735 -44.54 -19.57 34.93
CA TYR A 735 -45.84 -18.93 34.81
C TYR A 735 -46.95 -20.00 34.66
N PRO A 736 -48.24 -19.65 34.83
CA PRO A 736 -49.32 -20.62 34.66
C PRO A 736 -49.52 -20.94 33.15
N PRO A 737 -49.49 -22.22 32.72
CA PRO A 737 -49.71 -22.55 31.32
C PRO A 737 -51.10 -22.17 30.80
N VAL A 738 -52.14 -22.37 31.63
CA VAL A 738 -53.53 -21.98 31.40
C VAL A 738 -54.12 -21.38 32.67
N SER A 739 -55.18 -20.58 32.55
CA SER A 739 -55.83 -19.89 33.68
C SER A 739 -57.35 -19.88 33.54
N GLU A 740 -58.05 -19.38 34.55
CA GLU A 740 -59.49 -19.15 34.51
C GLU A 740 -59.94 -18.13 33.43
N LYS A 741 -59.00 -17.46 32.76
CA LYS A 741 -59.22 -16.57 31.61
C LYS A 741 -59.06 -17.27 30.27
N SER A 742 -58.54 -18.50 30.24
CA SER A 742 -58.35 -19.27 29.01
C SER A 742 -59.68 -19.74 28.44
N ASP A 743 -59.81 -19.73 27.11
CA ASP A 743 -60.98 -20.25 26.41
C ASP A 743 -61.20 -21.73 26.73
N MET A 744 -62.36 -22.01 27.31
CA MET A 744 -62.71 -23.33 27.83
C MET A 744 -62.71 -24.44 26.76
N THR A 745 -63.11 -24.12 25.53
CA THR A 745 -63.19 -25.09 24.44
C THR A 745 -61.80 -25.39 23.88
N ALA A 746 -60.93 -24.38 23.81
CA ALA A 746 -59.58 -24.53 23.31
C ALA A 746 -58.62 -25.19 24.33
N VAL A 747 -58.89 -25.10 25.63
CA VAL A 747 -58.05 -25.75 26.66
C VAL A 747 -58.02 -27.27 26.49
N GLU A 748 -59.13 -27.92 26.13
CA GLU A 748 -59.14 -29.36 25.86
C GLU A 748 -58.22 -29.73 24.69
N ALA A 749 -58.25 -28.93 23.60
CA ALA A 749 -57.35 -29.10 22.47
C ALA A 749 -55.87 -28.96 22.88
N LEU A 750 -55.56 -28.02 23.79
CA LEU A 750 -54.22 -27.84 24.34
C LEU A 750 -53.79 -29.07 25.15
N LEU A 751 -54.64 -29.57 26.03
CA LEU A 751 -54.36 -30.74 26.87
C LEU A 751 -54.10 -32.01 26.04
N ILE A 752 -54.85 -32.19 24.95
CA ILE A 752 -54.60 -33.25 23.96
C ILE A 752 -53.29 -33.00 23.23
N GLY A 753 -53.06 -31.76 22.77
CA GLY A 753 -51.89 -31.37 21.97
C GLY A 753 -50.56 -31.58 22.68
N VAL A 754 -50.52 -31.36 24.00
CA VAL A 754 -49.33 -31.59 24.85
C VAL A 754 -49.26 -33.02 25.41
N GLY A 755 -50.26 -33.87 25.10
CA GLY A 755 -50.32 -35.26 25.56
C GLY A 755 -50.64 -35.43 27.06
N ALA A 756 -51.26 -34.44 27.70
CA ALA A 756 -51.67 -34.53 29.11
C ALA A 756 -52.88 -35.44 29.32
N ILE A 757 -53.76 -35.54 28.31
CA ILE A 757 -54.93 -36.43 28.28
C ILE A 757 -55.04 -37.12 26.90
N VAL A 758 -55.73 -38.26 26.85
CA VAL A 758 -56.11 -38.92 25.58
C VAL A 758 -57.51 -38.42 25.18
N GLY A 759 -57.71 -38.08 23.90
CA GLY A 759 -59.02 -37.66 23.40
C GLY A 759 -60.11 -38.69 23.70
N GLY A 760 -61.21 -38.26 24.32
CA GLY A 760 -62.35 -39.12 24.68
C GLY A 760 -62.37 -39.66 26.13
N VAL A 761 -61.49 -39.20 27.02
CA VAL A 761 -61.40 -39.66 28.44
C VAL A 761 -62.29 -38.86 29.42
N GLY A 762 -63.09 -37.90 28.94
CA GLY A 762 -64.09 -37.20 29.76
C GLY A 762 -65.25 -38.12 30.17
N GLY A 763 -65.36 -38.45 31.45
CA GLY A 763 -66.37 -39.34 32.03
C GLY A 763 -67.79 -38.74 32.11
N GLY A 764 -68.34 -38.28 30.99
CA GLY A 764 -69.77 -37.93 30.83
C GLY A 764 -70.46 -38.94 29.91
N ALA A 765 -71.64 -39.43 30.30
CA ALA A 765 -72.41 -40.36 29.49
C ALA A 765 -72.72 -39.74 28.11
N ALA A 766 -72.14 -40.32 27.05
CA ALA A 766 -72.07 -39.84 25.66
C ALA A 766 -70.80 -39.06 25.27
N GLY A 767 -69.61 -39.60 25.57
CA GLY A 767 -68.45 -39.50 24.67
C GLY A 767 -67.89 -38.10 24.34
N GLY A 768 -67.86 -37.16 25.30
CA GLY A 768 -67.30 -35.82 25.03
C GLY A 768 -66.84 -35.05 26.28
N ILE A 769 -65.92 -34.11 26.04
CA ILE A 769 -65.61 -32.84 26.72
C ILE A 769 -65.30 -32.89 28.24
N LEU A 770 -64.19 -32.24 28.65
CA LEU A 770 -63.88 -32.03 30.08
C LEU A 770 -65.01 -31.27 30.78
N GLY A 771 -65.45 -31.75 31.96
CA GLY A 771 -66.44 -31.05 32.77
C GLY A 771 -65.88 -29.78 33.42
N LEU A 772 -66.79 -28.89 33.87
CA LEU A 772 -66.43 -27.62 34.52
C LEU A 772 -65.53 -27.82 35.76
N ALA A 773 -65.78 -28.89 36.53
CA ALA A 773 -65.05 -29.19 37.75
C ALA A 773 -63.61 -29.67 37.45
N GLU A 774 -63.43 -30.49 36.41
CA GLU A 774 -62.12 -30.91 35.94
C GLU A 774 -61.31 -29.72 35.42
N LEU A 775 -61.93 -28.83 34.66
CA LEU A 775 -61.29 -27.63 34.13
C LEU A 775 -60.86 -26.66 35.25
N GLU A 776 -61.72 -26.43 36.24
CA GLU A 776 -61.39 -25.63 37.43
C GLU A 776 -60.19 -26.23 38.19
N LYS A 777 -60.10 -27.56 38.25
CA LYS A 777 -58.96 -28.25 38.85
C LYS A 777 -57.66 -28.02 38.07
N VAL A 778 -57.70 -28.00 36.74
CA VAL A 778 -56.52 -27.66 35.91
C VAL A 778 -56.03 -26.24 36.21
N TYR A 779 -56.93 -25.26 36.25
CA TYR A 779 -56.57 -23.87 36.56
C TYR A 779 -55.95 -23.73 37.95
N LYS A 780 -56.54 -24.37 38.97
CA LYS A 780 -55.98 -24.36 40.34
C LYS A 780 -54.58 -24.97 40.40
N ARG A 781 -54.32 -26.05 39.66
CA ARG A 781 -52.99 -26.70 39.59
C ARG A 781 -51.97 -25.79 38.89
N CYS A 782 -52.36 -25.10 37.82
CA CYS A 782 -51.50 -24.14 37.12
C CYS A 782 -51.19 -22.91 37.99
N ALA A 783 -52.17 -22.39 38.73
CA ALA A 783 -51.96 -21.31 39.70
C ALA A 783 -51.05 -21.76 40.86
N GLN A 784 -51.21 -23.00 41.35
CA GLN A 784 -50.33 -23.57 42.36
C GLN A 784 -48.88 -23.67 41.86
N LEU A 785 -48.67 -24.10 40.61
CA LEU A 785 -47.35 -24.16 39.97
C LEU A 785 -46.65 -22.79 39.95
N GLU A 786 -47.32 -21.73 39.48
CA GLU A 786 -46.72 -20.39 39.43
C GLU A 786 -46.35 -19.89 40.83
N ALA A 787 -47.27 -19.99 41.78
CA ALA A 787 -47.07 -19.48 43.13
C ALA A 787 -45.93 -20.23 43.86
N GLU A 788 -45.94 -21.56 43.81
CA GLU A 788 -44.96 -22.38 44.53
C GLU A 788 -43.59 -22.39 43.86
N SER A 789 -43.52 -22.45 42.52
CA SER A 789 -42.22 -22.36 41.81
C SER A 789 -41.51 -21.04 42.13
N LYS A 790 -42.22 -19.91 42.14
CA LYS A 790 -41.68 -18.59 42.51
C LYS A 790 -41.11 -18.56 43.93
N VAL A 791 -41.83 -19.12 44.90
CA VAL A 791 -41.39 -19.18 46.30
C VAL A 791 -40.16 -20.07 46.46
N TYR A 792 -40.18 -21.26 45.85
CA TYR A 792 -39.13 -22.27 46.01
C TYR A 792 -37.85 -21.91 45.25
N LEU A 793 -37.94 -21.35 44.05
CA LEU A 793 -36.77 -20.83 43.31
C LEU A 793 -36.10 -19.69 44.10
N ARG A 794 -36.88 -18.72 44.61
CA ARG A 794 -36.34 -17.64 45.47
C ARG A 794 -35.66 -18.19 46.71
N LYS A 795 -36.26 -19.18 47.37
CA LYS A 795 -35.66 -19.84 48.53
C LYS A 795 -34.32 -20.50 48.20
N ALA A 796 -34.20 -21.21 47.08
CA ALA A 796 -32.95 -21.83 46.66
C ALA A 796 -31.86 -20.77 46.37
N ILE A 797 -32.23 -19.67 45.72
CA ILE A 797 -31.36 -18.54 45.41
C ILE A 797 -30.86 -17.84 46.68
N ASP A 798 -31.76 -17.51 47.60
CA ASP A 798 -31.43 -16.80 48.84
C ASP A 798 -30.48 -17.61 49.72
N GLU A 799 -30.74 -18.92 49.88
CA GLU A 799 -29.86 -19.80 50.63
C GLU A 799 -28.48 -19.93 49.97
N ARG A 800 -28.43 -20.06 48.64
CA ARG A 800 -27.14 -20.20 47.96
C ARG A 800 -26.33 -18.90 48.00
N ASN A 801 -26.96 -17.74 47.86
CA ASN A 801 -26.29 -16.45 48.06
C ASN A 801 -25.76 -16.30 49.49
N ALA A 802 -26.51 -16.75 50.49
CA ALA A 802 -26.06 -16.76 51.89
C ALA A 802 -24.83 -17.66 52.09
N GLU A 803 -24.80 -18.84 51.45
CA GLU A 803 -23.64 -19.76 51.46
C GLU A 803 -22.40 -19.16 50.76
N LEU A 804 -22.61 -18.39 49.67
CA LEU A 804 -21.52 -17.71 48.96
C LEU A 804 -20.98 -16.48 49.70
N GLY A 805 -21.73 -15.95 50.68
CA GLY A 805 -21.39 -14.71 51.39
C GLY A 805 -21.47 -13.45 50.52
N GLN A 806 -22.08 -13.52 49.34
CA GLN A 806 -22.24 -12.41 48.41
C GLN A 806 -23.46 -12.62 47.51
N GLN A 807 -24.11 -11.52 47.11
CA GLN A 807 -25.25 -11.57 46.20
C GLN A 807 -24.78 -11.69 44.74
N ARG A 808 -24.79 -12.93 44.21
CA ARG A 808 -24.39 -13.25 42.82
C ARG A 808 -25.50 -13.86 41.98
N ILE A 809 -26.49 -14.46 42.63
CA ILE A 809 -27.63 -15.08 41.98
C ILE A 809 -28.85 -14.17 42.17
N PHE A 810 -29.59 -13.92 41.10
CA PHE A 810 -30.76 -13.03 41.08
C PHE A 810 -31.97 -13.77 40.49
N PHE A 811 -33.18 -13.39 40.91
CA PHE A 811 -34.42 -13.94 40.39
C PHE A 811 -35.10 -12.96 39.44
N ALA A 812 -35.37 -13.39 38.21
CA ALA A 812 -36.13 -12.65 37.22
C ALA A 812 -37.53 -13.26 37.08
N ASP A 813 -38.52 -12.55 37.60
CA ASP A 813 -39.92 -12.92 37.51
C ASP A 813 -40.53 -12.34 36.22
N PRO A 814 -40.97 -13.17 35.25
CA PRO A 814 -41.59 -12.65 34.02
C PRO A 814 -42.95 -11.99 34.30
N ASN A 815 -43.53 -12.21 35.50
CA ASN A 815 -44.76 -11.58 35.98
C ASN A 815 -45.96 -11.80 35.05
N PHE A 816 -46.11 -13.01 34.49
CA PHE A 816 -47.26 -13.38 33.68
C PHE A 816 -48.47 -13.57 34.61
N GLY A 817 -49.51 -12.75 34.39
CA GLY A 817 -50.77 -12.88 35.10
C GLY A 817 -51.70 -13.93 34.47
N PRO A 818 -52.86 -14.21 35.08
CA PRO A 818 -53.90 -15.06 34.50
C PRO A 818 -54.29 -14.65 33.07
N GLU A 819 -54.29 -13.35 32.77
CA GLU A 819 -54.56 -12.78 31.45
C GLU A 819 -53.51 -13.11 30.38
N ASN A 820 -52.32 -13.56 30.78
CA ASN A 820 -51.20 -13.84 29.88
C ASN A 820 -50.99 -15.34 29.61
N ALA A 821 -51.78 -16.20 30.25
CA ALA A 821 -51.76 -17.65 30.02
C ALA A 821 -52.22 -18.00 28.60
N ALA A 822 -52.05 -19.26 28.18
CA ALA A 822 -52.43 -19.67 26.83
C ALA A 822 -53.94 -19.53 26.61
N LEU A 823 -54.34 -19.24 25.37
CA LEU A 823 -55.74 -19.20 24.95
C LEU A 823 -56.59 -18.13 25.65
N THR A 824 -55.95 -17.07 26.12
CA THR A 824 -56.58 -15.86 26.67
C THR A 824 -56.70 -14.78 25.58
N ASP A 825 -57.25 -13.61 25.93
CA ASP A 825 -57.33 -12.46 25.01
C ASP A 825 -55.97 -11.76 24.78
N ASP A 826 -55.01 -11.86 25.72
CA ASP A 826 -53.67 -11.28 25.60
C ASP A 826 -52.55 -12.27 26.02
N PRO A 827 -52.41 -13.39 25.29
CA PRO A 827 -51.52 -14.47 25.68
C PRO A 827 -50.05 -14.08 25.47
N TYR A 828 -49.20 -14.35 26.46
CA TYR A 828 -47.74 -14.23 26.35
C TYR A 828 -47.07 -15.58 26.03
N VAL A 829 -47.88 -16.62 25.87
CA VAL A 829 -47.44 -17.97 25.54
C VAL A 829 -48.16 -18.45 24.29
N PHE A 830 -47.54 -19.36 23.53
CA PHE A 830 -48.20 -20.00 22.39
C PHE A 830 -49.34 -20.89 22.88
N GLY A 831 -50.51 -20.73 22.26
CA GLY A 831 -51.63 -21.66 22.40
C GLY A 831 -51.57 -22.76 21.35
N ILE A 832 -52.74 -23.29 21.02
CA ILE A 832 -52.95 -24.27 19.95
C ILE A 832 -54.15 -23.84 19.12
N ASN A 833 -54.14 -24.18 17.83
CA ASN A 833 -55.33 -24.06 17.01
C ASN A 833 -56.29 -25.24 17.27
N LEU A 834 -57.57 -25.07 16.97
CA LEU A 834 -58.59 -26.12 17.20
C LEU A 834 -58.37 -27.38 16.34
N ASP A 835 -57.60 -27.28 15.25
CA ASP A 835 -57.17 -28.40 14.42
C ASP A 835 -55.91 -29.11 14.95
N LEU A 836 -55.49 -28.76 16.17
CA LEU A 836 -54.28 -29.23 16.85
C LEU A 836 -52.96 -28.82 16.19
N THR A 837 -52.95 -27.83 15.29
CA THR A 837 -51.70 -27.24 14.81
C THR A 837 -51.15 -26.24 15.82
N PRO A 838 -49.81 -26.15 15.99
CA PRO A 838 -49.23 -25.15 16.87
C PRO A 838 -49.30 -23.76 16.24
N GLN A 839 -49.17 -22.72 17.06
CA GLN A 839 -49.27 -21.32 16.63
C GLN A 839 -47.92 -20.67 16.27
N ASP A 840 -46.82 -21.39 16.41
CA ASP A 840 -45.47 -20.86 16.15
C ASP A 840 -45.10 -20.86 14.66
N LEU A 841 -44.25 -19.90 14.29
CA LEU A 841 -43.82 -19.70 12.91
C LEU A 841 -42.75 -20.68 12.44
N ILE A 842 -42.10 -21.40 13.36
CA ILE A 842 -41.01 -22.34 13.05
C ILE A 842 -41.42 -23.82 13.10
N ALA A 843 -42.73 -24.09 13.11
CA ALA A 843 -43.26 -25.44 13.26
C ALA A 843 -42.81 -26.39 12.13
N ALA A 844 -42.58 -25.84 10.92
CA ALA A 844 -42.09 -26.60 9.77
C ALA A 844 -40.62 -26.99 9.92
N GLU A 845 -39.77 -26.07 10.38
CA GLU A 845 -38.36 -26.32 10.69
C GLU A 845 -38.23 -27.32 11.82
N ARG A 846 -39.00 -27.15 12.90
CA ARG A 846 -39.02 -28.10 14.03
C ARG A 846 -39.44 -29.50 13.59
N LEU A 847 -40.38 -29.64 12.66
CA LEU A 847 -40.78 -30.96 12.14
C LEU A 847 -39.58 -31.72 11.52
N VAL A 848 -38.68 -31.01 10.85
CA VAL A 848 -37.43 -31.60 10.33
C VAL A 848 -36.55 -32.05 11.48
N SER A 849 -36.30 -31.18 12.47
CA SER A 849 -35.52 -31.52 13.67
C SER A 849 -36.07 -32.74 14.41
N CYS A 850 -37.39 -32.84 14.58
CA CYS A 850 -38.06 -33.99 15.21
C CYS A 850 -37.84 -35.29 14.43
N THR A 851 -37.87 -35.21 13.10
CA THR A 851 -37.68 -36.37 12.22
C THR A 851 -36.23 -36.84 12.26
N GLU A 852 -35.27 -35.91 12.17
CA GLU A 852 -33.84 -36.20 12.24
C GLU A 852 -33.40 -36.76 13.60
N ALA A 853 -34.03 -36.28 14.69
CA ALA A 853 -33.84 -36.82 16.03
C ALA A 853 -34.47 -38.21 16.23
N GLY A 854 -35.17 -38.76 15.23
CA GLY A 854 -35.76 -40.09 15.28
C GLY A 854 -36.99 -40.21 16.19
N CYS A 855 -37.71 -39.11 16.45
CA CYS A 855 -38.94 -39.17 17.24
C CYS A 855 -40.01 -40.01 16.53
N THR A 856 -40.73 -40.86 17.29
CA THR A 856 -41.80 -41.72 16.76
C THR A 856 -43.01 -41.74 17.70
N GLY A 857 -44.18 -42.13 17.19
CA GLY A 857 -45.40 -42.26 17.99
C GLY A 857 -45.78 -40.96 18.71
N LEU A 858 -46.07 -41.06 20.02
CA LEU A 858 -46.47 -39.92 20.84
C LEU A 858 -45.36 -38.86 20.96
N ASP A 859 -44.09 -39.27 21.02
CA ASP A 859 -42.96 -38.34 21.10
C ASP A 859 -42.86 -37.45 19.86
N PHE A 860 -43.19 -37.98 18.69
CA PHE A 860 -43.23 -37.21 17.44
C PHE A 860 -44.38 -36.19 17.44
N GLU A 861 -45.55 -36.60 17.94
CA GLU A 861 -46.73 -35.74 18.05
C GLU A 861 -46.53 -34.59 19.05
N ILE A 862 -45.80 -34.84 20.14
CA ILE A 862 -45.41 -33.81 21.11
C ILE A 862 -44.35 -32.89 20.50
N CYS A 863 -43.30 -33.46 19.89
CA CYS A 863 -42.19 -32.69 19.33
C CYS A 863 -42.66 -31.66 18.28
N LYS A 864 -43.51 -32.06 17.33
CA LYS A 864 -44.00 -31.13 16.30
C LYS A 864 -44.84 -29.97 16.87
N ARG A 865 -45.39 -30.13 18.08
CA ARG A 865 -46.23 -29.16 18.80
C ARG A 865 -45.53 -28.54 20.01
N ALA A 866 -44.22 -28.72 20.15
CA ALA A 866 -43.52 -28.42 21.41
C ALA A 866 -43.61 -26.96 21.84
N SER A 867 -43.91 -26.00 20.95
CA SER A 867 -44.10 -24.58 21.29
C SER A 867 -45.30 -24.33 22.21
N ILE A 868 -46.32 -25.19 22.25
CA ILE A 868 -47.53 -24.97 23.04
C ILE A 868 -47.16 -24.78 24.52
N GLY A 869 -47.64 -23.69 25.12
CA GLY A 869 -47.35 -23.32 26.51
C GLY A 869 -46.01 -22.62 26.74
N HIS A 870 -45.19 -22.41 25.70
CA HIS A 870 -43.92 -21.69 25.79
C HIS A 870 -44.10 -20.20 25.46
N PRO A 871 -43.16 -19.32 25.88
CA PRO A 871 -43.31 -17.89 25.64
C PRO A 871 -43.35 -17.58 24.15
N ASN A 872 -44.34 -16.80 23.74
CA ASN A 872 -44.35 -16.19 22.41
C ASN A 872 -43.50 -14.90 22.43
N GLN A 873 -43.51 -14.12 21.34
CA GLN A 873 -42.71 -12.90 21.23
C GLN A 873 -42.97 -11.90 22.38
N LYS A 874 -44.22 -11.74 22.82
CA LYS A 874 -44.55 -10.87 23.97
C LYS A 874 -43.99 -11.44 25.27
N GLY A 875 -44.12 -12.75 25.47
CA GLY A 875 -43.57 -13.44 26.64
C GLY A 875 -42.05 -13.33 26.71
N ALA A 876 -41.34 -13.57 25.60
CA ALA A 876 -39.89 -13.40 25.53
C ALA A 876 -39.46 -11.95 25.85
N GLN A 877 -40.20 -10.95 25.36
CA GLN A 877 -39.96 -9.56 25.72
C GLN A 877 -40.17 -9.29 27.22
N ALA A 878 -41.19 -9.90 27.83
CA ALA A 878 -41.43 -9.78 29.26
C ALA A 878 -40.32 -10.43 30.11
N TYR A 879 -39.81 -11.60 29.71
CA TYR A 879 -38.60 -12.18 30.31
C TYR A 879 -37.39 -11.24 30.18
N ALA A 880 -37.14 -10.69 28.99
CA ALA A 880 -36.07 -9.72 28.81
C ALA A 880 -36.26 -8.51 29.74
N ASN A 881 -37.47 -7.94 29.82
CA ASN A 881 -37.78 -6.80 30.69
C ASN A 881 -37.56 -7.10 32.19
N ALA A 882 -37.75 -8.36 32.62
CA ALA A 882 -37.45 -8.78 33.99
C ALA A 882 -35.94 -8.93 34.24
N ILE A 883 -35.17 -9.30 33.22
CA ILE A 883 -33.72 -9.53 33.30
C ILE A 883 -32.93 -8.22 33.21
N LEU A 884 -33.30 -7.30 32.32
CA LEU A 884 -32.54 -6.08 32.03
C LEU A 884 -32.22 -5.21 33.27
N PRO A 885 -33.13 -5.02 34.25
CA PRO A 885 -32.83 -4.26 35.46
C PRO A 885 -31.80 -4.91 36.39
N LEU A 886 -31.49 -6.20 36.19
CA LEU A 886 -30.56 -6.98 37.00
C LEU A 886 -29.14 -7.02 36.40
N LEU A 887 -28.95 -6.54 35.17
CA LEU A 887 -27.64 -6.37 34.52
C LEU A 887 -26.82 -5.32 35.27
#